data_AF-Q586P5-F1
#
_entry.id   AF-Q586P5-F1
#
_cell.length_a   1.000
_cell.length_b   1.000
_cell.length_c   1.000
_cell.angle_alpha   90.00
_cell.angle_beta   90.00
_cell.angle_gamma   90.00
#
_symmetry.space_group_name_H-M   'P 1'
#
loop_
_entity.id
_entity.type
_entity.pdbx_description
1 polymer ?
#
loop_
_entity_poly.entity_id
_entity_poly.type
_entity_poly.pdbx_seq_one_letter_code
_entity_poly.pdbx_strand_id
1 'polypeptide(L)'
;MIRRRVCDGARLAPNIRATFSAARYQSGLHTFIRDSKPSNFSSVRRSENANGDATASPGATAGENPASSGDWASHMQRELFGEVDPLGGQAHKDYYRDVTRGYSPQYAPRNFANGGAVAYPHIQSPYEYEEAAHRRVWLDHDVDRMREEFTQHRASLRSLASAQEREELLRSRAAEYQVANTVHESESVHPIQQLYNSGGTSRSALKQQAVADRYSIAEQHSPLPLTTGVDRDALDEAQRTKDRILNDSFTAENLLITHGLREKEKHDFTILQRTVRIPFQGYDMDRFLAQQKGTPYGAQQLPPNVVPSSMEEAQRTLRGSSATATPLVDAVAQKVYARNTVVDRPAIGEQLTEQIINTMRASRTTAEQQREEERAQRFGLGRHGALVQDGGPDQRTLKKHINDERIVDAMLFQQNAYRKTPADEHWNPYIRRSTENGVGHLLQNKFDIMRREDRLSKGEQDLTERNTIHYGVPIQQIVDEFVFRHRNARGERPLDYFKPFPNFRALRLNRMYRDVEGFSLMKQRPEFLEWELFTRYRQHHQQRRRLALLHGLEPVANETAQERDTRRHRLDEICERTPFDEREMHVNDDEMKVSVETLRSWFGVYMLPSPTVVNAVLGGSASVNLHLYHLADEMGTADTREHVLSGRYLNRLLLLESYQNRVGRGFMNHVVGRAPEPVVPHEQPQEVLRHFSAEERAMYEQHVKEQTSRQLGEWERAMKRRRWLTDHQQYGHVVSHGLETSVVDLSHTETGAVLTVSTKAYEQEIEAVRMKTNATIKVDGMVYNLLPNSERRVVPLTVQLDSGEKIDMTSEDFDRCELEAFPRNLNHALNYGIANYAYNRGNYVETQDSIWEEQTASGQEGWSPATHADGLREGLPVRARRPIFSSSAEQRIAGGPQRAVIIQYHHQPFFNPEPRLVKVAFQCDGTIMEVPISDVMIWQRRYHGPERTVGDESRRYNPAAMRRYVDVTDPFNEKTSNTEHFLDKYEPKRNADTVADKYRTTKQITEIDKWTRYDSARADNYRPLSISHRRDYIRMGYIPRYTPWEWIAIQEADQPLIAEQIRQDNIGTSYFFSLNRYWRYKASPHGYIRHFENEVRDLLQYVDGVTPWKQAQKIRTYWEVRSHHPMPQFNRPEVAMHRNTVGLLPAHMWETDKKTGKVKSVKDSVRDYQTKTPYPKWVQL
;
A
#
# COMPACT_ATOMS: atom_id res chain seq x y z
N MET A 1 -13.10 7.25 57.31
CA MET A 1 -12.94 6.89 58.74
C MET A 1 -11.48 6.55 58.99
N ILE A 2 -10.88 7.15 60.03
CA ILE A 2 -9.54 6.89 60.64
C ILE A 2 -8.32 7.26 59.76
N ARG A 3 -7.30 8.06 60.14
CA ARG A 3 -7.10 9.22 61.04
C ARG A 3 -5.64 9.75 60.78
N ARG A 4 -5.52 11.06 60.57
CA ARG A 4 -4.38 12.03 60.65
C ARG A 4 -2.97 11.63 61.16
N ARG A 5 -1.92 12.20 60.53
CA ARG A 5 -0.90 13.22 61.01
C ARG A 5 0.21 13.33 59.93
N VAL A 6 0.40 14.42 59.16
CA VAL A 6 1.03 15.76 59.39
C VAL A 6 2.38 15.72 60.11
N CYS A 7 3.49 16.05 59.40
CA CYS A 7 4.38 17.22 59.59
C CYS A 7 5.76 17.05 58.90
N ASP A 8 6.05 17.97 57.99
CA ASP A 8 7.31 18.66 57.61
C ASP A 8 8.70 18.06 57.87
N GLY A 9 9.59 18.20 56.87
CA GLY A 9 11.05 18.15 57.06
C GLY A 9 11.90 18.00 55.79
N ALA A 10 12.46 19.13 55.33
CA ALA A 10 13.42 19.40 54.25
C ALA A 10 14.47 18.35 53.80
N ARG A 11 14.73 18.41 52.47
CA ARG A 11 16.02 18.26 51.71
C ARG A 11 16.93 17.04 51.97
N LEU A 12 17.12 16.20 50.94
CA LEU A 12 18.41 15.89 50.26
C LEU A 12 18.35 14.55 49.46
N ALA A 13 18.87 14.61 48.22
CA ALA A 13 19.37 13.54 47.34
C ALA A 13 18.42 12.47 46.75
N PRO A 14 18.63 12.11 45.47
CA PRO A 14 18.69 10.70 45.10
C PRO A 14 20.04 10.39 44.47
N ASN A 15 20.83 9.58 45.16
CA ASN A 15 21.98 8.90 44.60
C ASN A 15 21.77 7.39 44.75
N ILE A 16 22.12 6.66 43.70
CA ILE A 16 22.62 5.28 43.70
C ILE A 16 21.61 4.12 43.59
N ARG A 17 21.65 3.54 42.37
CA ARG A 17 21.83 2.13 41.97
C ARG A 17 21.19 1.01 42.80
N ALA A 18 20.59 0.07 42.06
CA ALA A 18 20.75 -1.39 42.17
C ALA A 18 19.88 -2.00 41.03
N THR A 19 20.19 -3.10 40.35
CA THR A 19 21.00 -4.24 40.76
C THR A 19 21.36 -5.09 39.53
N PHE A 20 22.58 -5.60 39.53
CA PHE A 20 23.03 -6.76 38.76
C PHE A 20 22.09 -7.97 38.90
N SER A 21 21.97 -8.77 37.84
CA SER A 21 21.86 -10.22 38.00
C SER A 21 22.86 -10.93 37.09
N ALA A 22 23.75 -11.70 37.72
CA ALA A 22 24.63 -12.67 37.09
C ALA A 22 23.88 -14.00 36.99
N ALA A 23 23.99 -14.69 35.85
CA ALA A 23 23.72 -16.12 35.74
C ALA A 23 24.59 -16.76 34.65
N ARG A 24 25.49 -17.65 35.09
CA ARG A 24 26.31 -18.57 34.32
C ARG A 24 25.46 -19.61 33.58
N TYR A 25 25.80 -19.92 32.34
CA TYR A 25 25.71 -21.26 31.67
C TYR A 25 26.70 -21.20 30.48
N GLN A 26 27.91 -21.75 30.58
CA GLN A 26 28.33 -23.12 30.25
C GLN A 26 28.08 -23.58 28.79
N SER A 27 29.22 -23.83 28.13
CA SER A 27 29.53 -24.85 27.11
C SER A 27 28.82 -24.81 25.75
N GLY A 28 29.64 -24.66 24.71
CA GLY A 28 29.32 -24.93 23.31
C GLY A 28 30.57 -24.85 22.43
N LEU A 29 31.50 -25.77 22.67
CA LEU A 29 32.75 -25.96 21.92
C LEU A 29 32.45 -26.23 20.44
N HIS A 30 32.95 -25.42 19.51
CA HIS A 30 33.22 -25.85 18.13
C HIS A 30 34.68 -25.52 17.78
N THR A 31 35.57 -26.37 18.26
CA THR A 31 36.87 -26.61 17.65
C THR A 31 36.67 -27.45 16.39
N PHE A 32 37.05 -26.94 15.22
CA PHE A 32 37.37 -27.76 14.05
C PHE A 32 38.83 -27.52 13.66
N ILE A 33 39.69 -28.33 14.29
CA ILE A 33 40.76 -29.13 13.69
C ILE A 33 41.21 -28.65 12.29
N ARG A 34 42.36 -27.96 12.22
CA ARG A 34 43.21 -28.02 11.02
C ARG A 34 44.23 -29.13 11.24
N ASP A 35 44.00 -30.24 10.55
CA ASP A 35 44.90 -31.39 10.49
C ASP A 35 46.27 -30.99 9.93
N SER A 36 47.26 -31.64 10.52
CA SER A 36 48.69 -31.66 10.22
C SER A 36 49.00 -31.94 8.74
N LYS A 37 49.87 -31.11 8.14
CA LYS A 37 50.68 -31.51 6.98
C LYS A 37 52.07 -31.97 7.46
N PRO A 38 52.48 -33.22 7.20
CA PRO A 38 53.87 -33.63 7.33
C PRO A 38 54.67 -33.30 6.06
N SER A 39 55.97 -33.12 6.26
CA SER A 39 57.00 -32.77 5.30
C SER A 39 57.56 -33.95 4.50
N ASN A 40 58.22 -33.59 3.37
CA ASN A 40 59.22 -34.32 2.58
C ASN A 40 58.76 -35.45 1.64
N PHE A 41 59.06 -35.33 0.34
CA PHE A 41 60.26 -35.94 -0.27
C PHE A 41 60.43 -35.62 -1.79
N SER A 42 61.65 -35.15 -2.14
CA SER A 42 62.51 -35.46 -3.32
C SER A 42 61.99 -35.33 -4.77
N SER A 43 62.54 -34.37 -5.55
CA SER A 43 63.58 -34.49 -6.62
C SER A 43 63.13 -35.17 -7.92
N VAL A 44 63.37 -34.65 -9.14
CA VAL A 44 64.66 -34.60 -9.88
C VAL A 44 64.51 -33.76 -11.17
N ARG A 45 65.51 -32.89 -11.44
CA ARG A 45 66.22 -32.45 -12.69
C ARG A 45 65.52 -32.63 -14.08
N ARG A 46 65.73 -31.81 -15.12
CA ARG A 46 66.92 -31.05 -15.59
C ARG A 46 66.52 -30.11 -16.76
N SER A 47 67.49 -29.27 -17.16
CA SER A 47 67.56 -28.24 -18.24
C SER A 47 67.08 -28.72 -19.64
N GLU A 48 66.84 -27.87 -20.65
CA GLU A 48 67.77 -26.91 -21.26
C GLU A 48 67.10 -26.10 -22.41
N ASN A 49 67.41 -24.80 -22.46
CA ASN A 49 67.84 -23.98 -23.60
C ASN A 49 67.07 -23.88 -24.94
N ALA A 50 66.81 -22.60 -25.27
CA ALA A 50 67.33 -21.84 -26.42
C ALA A 50 66.35 -21.39 -27.53
N ASN A 51 66.20 -20.06 -27.55
CA ASN A 51 66.34 -19.13 -28.68
C ASN A 51 65.40 -19.20 -29.89
N GLY A 52 64.81 -18.04 -30.18
CA GLY A 52 64.42 -17.68 -31.55
C GLY A 52 63.33 -16.61 -31.63
N ASP A 53 63.75 -15.34 -31.68
CA ASP A 53 62.94 -14.15 -31.94
C ASP A 53 61.97 -14.27 -33.13
N ALA A 54 60.78 -13.66 -33.01
CA ALA A 54 60.36 -12.50 -33.82
C ALA A 54 58.82 -12.30 -33.86
N THR A 55 58.37 -11.26 -33.16
CA THR A 55 57.36 -10.27 -33.59
C THR A 55 55.99 -10.72 -34.14
N ALA A 56 54.95 -10.69 -33.30
CA ALA A 56 53.60 -10.20 -33.64
C ALA A 56 52.77 -9.92 -32.36
N SER A 57 52.32 -8.68 -32.20
CA SER A 57 51.59 -8.07 -31.06
C SER A 57 50.14 -8.60 -30.87
N PRO A 58 49.35 -8.07 -29.90
CA PRO A 58 49.27 -8.43 -28.48
C PRO A 58 47.84 -8.91 -28.09
N GLY A 59 47.69 -9.82 -27.12
CA GLY A 59 46.34 -10.27 -26.73
C GLY A 59 46.30 -11.18 -25.50
N ALA A 60 46.53 -10.57 -24.34
CA ALA A 60 46.17 -11.03 -22.99
C ALA A 60 45.70 -12.48 -22.81
N THR A 61 46.63 -13.40 -22.56
CA THR A 61 46.43 -14.57 -21.69
C THR A 61 47.77 -14.94 -21.04
N ALA A 62 47.69 -15.43 -19.80
CA ALA A 62 48.75 -16.00 -18.96
C ALA A 62 49.58 -15.03 -18.08
N GLY A 63 49.41 -15.19 -16.76
CA GLY A 63 50.52 -14.95 -15.81
C GLY A 63 50.27 -13.92 -14.70
N GLU A 64 49.13 -13.92 -14.01
CA GLU A 64 49.05 -13.28 -12.68
C GLU A 64 49.93 -14.05 -11.70
N ASN A 65 51.19 -13.66 -11.61
CA ASN A 65 52.06 -13.99 -10.50
C ASN A 65 51.55 -13.20 -9.27
N PRO A 66 51.15 -13.84 -8.15
CA PRO A 66 50.68 -13.16 -6.94
C PRO A 66 51.73 -12.28 -6.24
N ALA A 67 52.93 -12.14 -6.81
CA ALA A 67 54.03 -11.36 -6.25
C ALA A 67 53.94 -9.84 -6.53
N SER A 68 53.13 -9.37 -7.48
CA SER A 68 53.04 -7.92 -7.79
C SER A 68 52.09 -7.14 -6.87
N SER A 69 51.22 -7.80 -6.09
CA SER A 69 50.20 -7.09 -5.30
C SER A 69 50.70 -6.47 -3.99
N GLY A 70 51.91 -6.82 -3.54
CA GLY A 70 52.44 -6.45 -2.21
C GLY A 70 53.46 -5.29 -2.19
N ASP A 71 53.84 -4.74 -3.34
CA ASP A 71 54.99 -3.82 -3.47
C ASP A 71 54.81 -2.47 -2.75
N TRP A 72 53.63 -1.87 -2.86
CA TRP A 72 53.28 -0.60 -2.20
C TRP A 72 53.18 -0.73 -0.67
N ALA A 73 52.76 -1.89 -0.15
CA ALA A 73 52.67 -2.13 1.29
C ALA A 73 54.06 -2.21 1.94
N SER A 74 55.04 -2.82 1.27
CA SER A 74 56.44 -2.78 1.70
C SER A 74 57.00 -1.35 1.72
N HIS A 75 56.60 -0.50 0.76
CA HIS A 75 56.97 0.92 0.75
C HIS A 75 56.39 1.69 1.95
N MET A 76 55.09 1.54 2.22
CA MET A 76 54.47 2.15 3.40
C MET A 76 55.09 1.65 4.71
N GLN A 77 55.39 0.35 4.82
CA GLN A 77 56.09 -0.21 5.98
C GLN A 77 57.50 0.36 6.13
N ARG A 78 58.19 0.61 5.02
CA ARG A 78 59.51 1.24 5.00
C ARG A 78 59.45 2.65 5.57
N GLU A 79 58.43 3.42 5.25
CA GLU A 79 58.18 4.75 5.82
C GLU A 79 57.87 4.67 7.32
N LEU A 80 57.02 3.74 7.75
CA LEU A 80 56.66 3.52 9.16
C LEU A 80 57.87 3.19 10.06
N PHE A 81 58.82 2.39 9.54
CA PHE A 81 60.10 2.10 10.22
C PHE A 81 61.02 3.32 10.31
N GLY A 82 60.85 4.30 9.42
CA GLY A 82 61.52 5.59 9.49
C GLY A 82 61.07 6.38 10.73
N GLU A 83 62.00 7.13 11.31
CA GLU A 83 61.68 8.16 12.31
C GLU A 83 61.44 9.53 11.68
N VAL A 84 61.44 9.60 10.34
CA VAL A 84 61.28 10.82 9.56
C VAL A 84 59.85 10.87 9.02
N ASP A 85 59.24 12.05 8.97
CA ASP A 85 57.95 12.28 8.29
C ASP A 85 58.06 11.85 6.82
N PRO A 86 57.10 11.06 6.29
CA PRO A 86 57.18 10.50 4.94
C PRO A 86 57.21 11.58 3.85
N LEU A 87 56.67 12.77 4.14
CA LEU A 87 56.68 13.93 3.24
C LEU A 87 57.75 14.97 3.62
N GLY A 88 58.65 14.65 4.55
CA GLY A 88 59.71 15.55 5.01
C GLY A 88 59.21 16.85 5.63
N GLY A 89 57.97 16.90 6.13
CA GLY A 89 57.33 18.13 6.60
C GLY A 89 56.86 19.08 5.49
N GLN A 90 57.03 18.73 4.20
CA GLN A 90 56.62 19.56 3.07
C GLN A 90 55.09 19.67 2.98
N ALA A 91 54.60 20.84 2.55
CA ALA A 91 53.20 21.04 2.25
C ALA A 91 52.87 20.42 0.87
N HIS A 92 51.95 19.46 0.87
CA HIS A 92 51.45 18.85 -0.36
C HIS A 92 49.93 19.06 -0.46
N LYS A 93 49.45 19.48 -1.64
CA LYS A 93 48.04 19.86 -1.84
C LYS A 93 47.05 18.72 -1.59
N ASP A 94 47.47 17.48 -1.84
CA ASP A 94 46.65 16.26 -1.68
C ASP A 94 46.87 15.57 -0.33
N TYR A 95 47.67 16.13 0.58
CA TYR A 95 47.82 15.61 1.95
C TYR A 95 47.41 16.65 2.99
N TYR A 96 46.32 16.36 3.68
CA TYR A 96 45.85 17.17 4.78
C TYR A 96 46.52 16.71 6.09
N ARG A 97 47.27 17.62 6.72
CA ARG A 97 47.82 17.40 8.06
C ARG A 97 46.71 17.66 9.08
N ASP A 98 45.96 16.61 9.38
CA ASP A 98 44.72 16.69 10.14
C ASP A 98 44.97 16.73 11.65
N VAL A 99 44.36 17.70 12.33
CA VAL A 99 44.46 17.85 13.79
C VAL A 99 43.88 16.63 14.52
N THR A 100 42.79 16.06 14.01
CA THR A 100 42.14 14.91 14.66
C THR A 100 43.02 13.66 14.64
N ARG A 101 43.77 13.49 13.55
CA ARG A 101 44.80 12.46 13.39
C ARG A 101 46.17 12.86 13.97
N GLY A 102 46.23 13.90 14.80
CA GLY A 102 47.46 14.33 15.48
C GLY A 102 48.46 15.05 14.58
N TYR A 103 47.98 15.87 13.65
CA TYR A 103 48.75 16.56 12.61
C TYR A 103 49.51 15.61 11.65
N SER A 104 49.00 14.38 11.50
CA SER A 104 49.53 13.36 10.59
C SER A 104 49.18 13.66 9.12
N PRO A 105 50.07 13.41 8.13
CA PRO A 105 49.82 13.68 6.72
C PRO A 105 48.88 12.64 6.08
N GLN A 106 47.57 12.91 6.12
CA GLN A 106 46.55 12.01 5.59
C GLN A 106 46.20 12.34 4.13
N TYR A 107 45.98 11.31 3.31
CA TYR A 107 45.64 11.50 1.89
C TYR A 107 44.23 12.08 1.73
N ALA A 108 44.14 13.23 1.08
CA ALA A 108 42.94 14.04 0.93
C ALA A 108 42.91 14.72 -0.45
N PRO A 109 42.70 13.96 -1.54
CA PRO A 109 42.70 14.50 -2.90
C PRO A 109 41.41 15.29 -3.18
N ARG A 110 41.44 16.18 -4.17
CA ARG A 110 40.22 16.76 -4.73
C ARG A 110 39.56 15.81 -5.71
N ASN A 111 38.32 15.41 -5.41
CA ASN A 111 37.55 14.52 -6.26
C ASN A 111 36.68 15.32 -7.25
N PHE A 112 37.08 15.32 -8.52
CA PHE A 112 36.37 16.03 -9.58
C PHE A 112 35.09 15.36 -10.04
N ALA A 113 34.91 14.05 -9.80
CA ALA A 113 33.63 13.39 -10.06
C ALA A 113 32.52 13.92 -9.14
N ASN A 114 32.87 14.38 -7.94
CA ASN A 114 31.96 15.02 -7.00
C ASN A 114 31.98 16.57 -7.08
N GLY A 115 32.57 17.17 -8.12
CA GLY A 115 32.63 18.63 -8.23
C GLY A 115 33.74 19.30 -7.41
N GLY A 116 34.90 18.66 -7.30
CA GLY A 116 36.11 19.29 -6.75
C GLY A 116 36.15 19.37 -5.22
N ALA A 117 35.26 18.66 -4.52
CA ALA A 117 35.30 18.48 -3.07
C ALA A 117 36.53 17.65 -2.64
N VAL A 118 37.12 17.96 -1.50
CA VAL A 118 38.22 17.15 -0.94
C VAL A 118 37.65 15.86 -0.37
N ALA A 119 38.16 14.71 -0.81
CA ALA A 119 37.67 13.39 -0.42
C ALA A 119 38.30 12.95 0.92
N TYR A 120 37.88 13.57 2.02
CA TYR A 120 38.39 13.31 3.37
C TYR A 120 37.31 13.60 4.43
N PRO A 121 37.36 13.03 5.65
CA PRO A 121 36.41 13.34 6.73
C PRO A 121 36.30 14.83 7.10
N HIS A 122 35.07 15.31 7.26
CA HIS A 122 34.73 16.65 7.76
C HIS A 122 34.04 16.56 9.13
N ILE A 123 34.83 16.75 10.19
CA ILE A 123 34.41 16.67 11.60
C ILE A 123 33.34 17.72 11.92
N GLN A 124 32.21 17.27 12.48
CA GLN A 124 31.03 18.12 12.71
C GLN A 124 30.88 18.57 14.16
N SER A 125 31.46 17.83 15.11
CA SER A 125 31.29 18.08 16.54
C SER A 125 32.62 18.19 17.28
N PRO A 126 32.69 18.98 18.37
CA PRO A 126 33.89 19.01 19.20
C PRO A 126 34.17 17.71 19.94
N TYR A 127 33.13 16.89 20.17
CA TYR A 127 33.26 15.61 20.84
C TYR A 127 34.00 14.57 19.98
N GLU A 128 33.83 14.59 18.66
CA GLU A 128 34.62 13.77 17.72
C GLU A 128 36.12 14.11 17.78
N TYR A 129 36.45 15.40 17.91
CA TYR A 129 37.84 15.83 18.11
C TYR A 129 38.41 15.27 19.43
N GLU A 130 37.68 15.44 20.53
CA GLU A 130 38.10 14.96 21.85
C GLU A 130 38.23 13.43 21.87
N GLU A 131 37.33 12.71 21.19
CA GLU A 131 37.41 11.27 21.00
C GLU A 131 38.67 10.86 20.24
N ALA A 132 38.96 11.49 19.09
CA ALA A 132 40.15 11.18 18.30
C ALA A 132 41.44 11.51 19.06
N ALA A 133 41.46 12.60 19.82
CA ALA A 133 42.58 12.95 20.69
C ALA A 133 42.76 11.92 21.81
N HIS A 134 41.67 11.50 22.46
CA HIS A 134 41.70 10.47 23.49
C HIS A 134 42.14 9.12 22.96
N ARG A 135 41.68 8.73 21.76
CA ARG A 135 42.10 7.49 21.11
C ARG A 135 43.61 7.44 20.88
N ARG A 136 44.23 8.57 20.50
CA ARG A 136 45.69 8.65 20.42
C ARG A 136 46.36 8.46 21.78
N VAL A 137 45.82 9.06 22.85
CA VAL A 137 46.33 8.86 24.22
C VAL A 137 46.16 7.41 24.67
N TRP A 138 45.06 6.77 24.31
CA TRP A 138 44.79 5.37 24.59
C TRP A 138 45.78 4.44 23.88
N LEU A 139 46.03 4.69 22.59
CA LEU A 139 46.94 3.92 21.74
C LEU A 139 48.42 4.19 22.03
N ASP A 140 48.75 5.12 22.92
CA ASP A 140 50.12 5.55 23.20
C ASP A 140 51.01 4.36 23.62
N HIS A 141 50.49 3.47 24.47
CA HIS A 141 51.19 2.23 24.86
C HIS A 141 51.54 1.36 23.65
N ASP A 142 50.58 1.12 22.75
CA ASP A 142 50.77 0.23 21.61
C ASP A 142 51.68 0.86 20.55
N VAL A 143 51.60 2.18 20.38
CA VAL A 143 52.53 2.94 19.54
C VAL A 143 53.95 2.88 20.12
N ASP A 144 54.13 3.00 21.43
CA ASP A 144 55.45 2.88 22.06
C ASP A 144 56.02 1.46 21.94
N ARG A 145 55.20 0.42 22.11
CA ARG A 145 55.59 -0.96 21.83
C ARG A 145 56.03 -1.14 20.38
N MET A 146 55.25 -0.61 19.45
CA MET A 146 55.56 -0.65 18.03
C MET A 146 56.85 0.10 17.70
N ARG A 147 57.15 1.22 18.38
CA ARG A 147 58.43 1.95 18.22
C ARG A 147 59.63 1.14 18.69
N GLU A 148 59.49 0.42 19.80
CA GLU A 148 60.51 -0.51 20.30
C GLU A 148 60.76 -1.63 19.27
N GLU A 149 59.68 -2.23 18.75
CA GLU A 149 59.72 -3.26 17.72
C GLU A 149 60.31 -2.76 16.40
N PHE A 150 59.92 -1.57 15.95
CA PHE A 150 60.46 -0.93 14.76
C PHE A 150 61.95 -0.65 14.88
N THR A 151 62.42 -0.36 16.09
CA THR A 151 63.86 -0.21 16.35
C THR A 151 64.62 -1.50 16.12
N GLN A 152 64.04 -2.63 16.54
CA GLN A 152 64.58 -3.95 16.25
C GLN A 152 64.52 -4.29 14.76
N HIS A 153 63.42 -3.97 14.07
CA HIS A 153 63.26 -4.25 12.65
C HIS A 153 64.21 -3.44 11.76
N ARG A 154 64.41 -2.14 12.02
CA ARG A 154 65.39 -1.34 11.28
C ARG A 154 66.83 -1.74 11.58
N ALA A 155 67.12 -2.21 12.80
CA ALA A 155 68.42 -2.82 13.11
C ALA A 155 68.63 -4.11 12.30
N SER A 156 67.58 -4.93 12.16
CA SER A 156 67.59 -6.12 11.32
C SER A 156 67.76 -5.77 9.83
N LEU A 157 67.11 -4.71 9.33
CA LEU A 157 67.31 -4.20 7.97
C LEU A 157 68.74 -3.72 7.72
N ARG A 158 69.41 -3.12 8.71
CA ARG A 158 70.83 -2.76 8.61
C ARG A 158 71.74 -3.98 8.58
N SER A 159 71.33 -5.08 9.20
CA SER A 159 72.04 -6.37 9.19
C SER A 159 71.95 -7.10 7.85
N LEU A 160 70.92 -6.80 7.04
CA LEU A 160 70.65 -7.44 5.75
C LEU A 160 71.38 -6.71 4.62
N ALA A 161 72.40 -7.35 4.06
CA ALA A 161 73.19 -6.77 2.97
C ALA A 161 72.40 -6.72 1.65
N SER A 162 71.63 -7.77 1.34
CA SER A 162 70.91 -7.89 0.07
C SER A 162 69.67 -7.00 0.04
N ALA A 163 69.42 -6.37 -1.12
CA ALA A 163 68.18 -5.65 -1.36
C ALA A 163 66.97 -6.60 -1.39
N GLN A 164 67.13 -7.80 -1.94
CA GLN A 164 66.05 -8.80 -2.03
C GLN A 164 65.60 -9.26 -0.65
N GLU A 165 66.56 -9.54 0.24
CA GLU A 165 66.27 -9.96 1.63
C GLU A 165 65.63 -8.81 2.44
N ARG A 166 66.06 -7.57 2.19
CA ARG A 166 65.43 -6.39 2.80
C ARG A 166 63.96 -6.24 2.35
N GLU A 167 63.68 -6.41 1.06
CA GLU A 167 62.30 -6.36 0.55
C GLU A 167 61.47 -7.56 1.03
N GLU A 168 62.06 -8.74 1.21
CA GLU A 168 61.39 -9.89 1.83
C GLU A 168 61.03 -9.61 3.30
N LEU A 169 61.93 -9.00 4.07
CA LEU A 169 61.65 -8.57 5.44
C LEU A 169 60.55 -7.51 5.46
N LEU A 170 60.61 -6.50 4.58
CA LEU A 170 59.57 -5.48 4.50
C LEU A 170 58.21 -6.09 4.13
N ARG A 171 58.16 -7.02 3.17
CA ARG A 171 56.91 -7.68 2.76
C ARG A 171 56.31 -8.52 3.88
N SER A 172 57.12 -9.28 4.61
CA SER A 172 56.65 -10.09 5.74
C SER A 172 56.16 -9.24 6.90
N ARG A 173 56.87 -8.16 7.25
CA ARG A 173 56.45 -7.24 8.33
C ARG A 173 55.25 -6.38 7.92
N ALA A 174 55.18 -5.91 6.68
CA ALA A 174 54.00 -5.19 6.17
C ALA A 174 52.74 -6.07 6.25
N ALA A 175 52.86 -7.38 6.00
CA ALA A 175 51.78 -8.33 6.15
C ALA A 175 51.43 -8.61 7.63
N GLU A 176 52.43 -8.66 8.52
CA GLU A 176 52.22 -8.84 9.96
C GLU A 176 51.45 -7.68 10.58
N TYR A 177 51.88 -6.44 10.32
CA TYR A 177 51.23 -5.22 10.82
C TYR A 177 49.99 -4.80 10.02
N GLN A 178 49.55 -5.62 9.06
CA GLN A 178 48.36 -5.35 8.24
C GLN A 178 48.37 -3.96 7.59
N VAL A 179 49.53 -3.47 7.13
CA VAL A 179 49.67 -2.13 6.52
C VAL A 179 48.75 -1.96 5.31
N ALA A 180 48.53 -3.06 4.56
CA ALA A 180 47.62 -3.06 3.43
C ALA A 180 46.15 -2.81 3.82
N ASN A 181 45.75 -3.15 5.04
CA ASN A 181 44.38 -3.01 5.54
C ASN A 181 44.03 -1.57 5.97
N THR A 182 45.02 -0.68 6.06
CA THR A 182 44.81 0.76 6.32
C THR A 182 44.18 1.48 5.12
N VAL A 183 44.27 0.90 3.92
CA VAL A 183 43.71 1.48 2.70
C VAL A 183 42.28 0.99 2.49
N HIS A 184 41.30 1.86 2.76
CA HIS A 184 39.88 1.56 2.57
C HIS A 184 39.45 1.90 1.14
N GLU A 185 39.25 0.86 0.34
CA GLU A 185 38.72 0.94 -1.02
C GLU A 185 37.19 0.99 -0.99
N SER A 186 36.58 1.59 -2.02
CA SER A 186 35.13 1.49 -2.18
C SER A 186 34.72 0.14 -2.78
N GLU A 187 33.72 -0.50 -2.19
CA GLU A 187 33.27 -1.85 -2.53
C GLU A 187 31.90 -1.86 -3.25
N SER A 188 31.43 -0.69 -3.70
CA SER A 188 30.17 -0.55 -4.43
C SER A 188 30.25 -1.11 -5.86
N VAL A 189 29.31 -1.99 -6.21
CA VAL A 189 29.14 -2.50 -7.58
C VAL A 189 28.33 -1.53 -8.45
N HIS A 190 27.53 -0.65 -7.83
CA HIS A 190 26.66 0.30 -8.53
C HIS A 190 27.47 1.28 -9.41
N PRO A 191 27.14 1.45 -10.71
CA PRO A 191 27.95 2.21 -11.66
C PRO A 191 28.12 3.69 -11.28
N ILE A 192 27.12 4.33 -10.65
CA ILE A 192 27.28 5.72 -10.17
C ILE A 192 28.31 5.80 -9.03
N GLN A 193 28.25 4.90 -8.06
CA GLN A 193 29.19 4.91 -6.95
C GLN A 193 30.60 4.61 -7.45
N GLN A 194 30.73 3.66 -8.38
CA GLN A 194 32.00 3.42 -9.05
C GLN A 194 32.54 4.67 -9.75
N LEU A 195 31.69 5.48 -10.41
CA LEU A 195 32.09 6.74 -11.01
C LEU A 195 32.61 7.75 -9.96
N TYR A 196 31.87 7.95 -8.87
CA TYR A 196 32.27 8.88 -7.81
C TYR A 196 33.64 8.52 -7.23
N ASN A 197 33.84 7.26 -6.87
CA ASN A 197 35.05 6.83 -6.19
C ASN A 197 36.21 6.66 -7.19
N SER A 198 35.98 5.96 -8.30
CA SER A 198 37.06 5.62 -9.25
C SER A 198 37.51 6.79 -10.12
N GLY A 199 36.74 7.88 -10.20
CA GLY A 199 37.11 9.06 -10.98
C GLY A 199 38.34 9.82 -10.44
N GLY A 200 38.47 9.94 -9.11
CA GLY A 200 39.61 10.62 -8.47
C GLY A 200 40.30 9.81 -7.36
N THR A 201 39.64 8.79 -6.82
CA THR A 201 40.08 8.04 -5.63
C THR A 201 39.88 6.54 -5.87
N SER A 202 40.49 6.04 -6.95
CA SER A 202 40.44 4.63 -7.35
C SER A 202 41.35 3.75 -6.49
N ARG A 203 41.21 2.43 -6.61
CA ARG A 203 42.10 1.45 -5.95
C ARG A 203 43.58 1.69 -6.28
N SER A 204 43.88 1.98 -7.56
CA SER A 204 45.24 2.26 -8.01
C SER A 204 45.79 3.55 -7.41
N ALA A 205 45.00 4.62 -7.40
CA ALA A 205 45.40 5.89 -6.83
C ALA A 205 45.56 5.81 -5.30
N LEU A 206 44.62 5.16 -4.61
CA LEU A 206 44.65 5.00 -3.15
C LEU A 206 45.90 4.24 -2.69
N LYS A 207 46.18 3.07 -3.27
CA LYS A 207 47.36 2.28 -2.89
C LYS A 207 48.67 3.00 -3.16
N GLN A 208 48.74 3.77 -4.25
CA GLN A 208 49.93 4.54 -4.60
C GLN A 208 50.16 5.75 -3.69
N GLN A 209 49.08 6.40 -3.24
CA GLN A 209 49.15 7.66 -2.49
C GLN A 209 48.99 7.46 -0.97
N ALA A 210 48.71 6.24 -0.51
CA ALA A 210 48.47 5.98 0.90
C ALA A 210 49.73 6.20 1.74
N VAL A 211 49.55 6.89 2.86
CA VAL A 211 50.56 7.11 3.89
C VAL A 211 49.95 6.64 5.21
N ALA A 212 50.58 5.68 5.87
CA ALA A 212 50.12 5.17 7.16
C ALA A 212 50.88 5.85 8.29
N ASP A 213 50.16 6.27 9.32
CA ASP A 213 50.72 6.70 10.59
C ASP A 213 50.73 5.56 11.60
N ARG A 214 51.62 5.63 12.59
CA ARG A 214 51.75 4.59 13.61
C ARG A 214 50.46 4.36 14.41
N TYR A 215 49.67 5.42 14.62
CA TYR A 215 48.39 5.29 15.32
C TYR A 215 47.38 4.47 14.49
N SER A 216 47.31 4.69 13.17
CA SER A 216 46.45 3.89 12.28
C SER A 216 46.77 2.39 12.27
N ILE A 217 48.04 2.02 12.49
CA ILE A 217 48.45 0.61 12.62
C ILE A 217 48.12 0.09 14.01
N ALA A 218 48.40 0.88 15.06
CA ALA A 218 48.13 0.49 16.45
C ALA A 218 46.62 0.24 16.68
N GLU A 219 45.77 1.04 16.04
CA GLU A 219 44.31 0.92 16.09
C GLU A 219 43.82 -0.48 15.71
N GLN A 220 44.49 -1.17 14.78
CA GLN A 220 44.08 -2.51 14.31
C GLN A 220 44.35 -3.65 15.31
N HIS A 221 45.32 -3.47 16.21
CA HIS A 221 45.79 -4.52 17.13
C HIS A 221 45.55 -4.18 18.61
N SER A 222 44.75 -3.16 18.87
CA SER A 222 44.46 -2.63 20.20
C SER A 222 43.03 -2.95 20.64
N PRO A 223 42.73 -2.94 21.95
CA PRO A 223 41.36 -2.94 22.42
C PRO A 223 40.66 -1.63 22.06
N LEU A 224 39.38 -1.69 21.67
CA LEU A 224 38.56 -0.49 21.45
C LEU A 224 38.36 0.28 22.78
N PRO A 225 38.55 1.61 22.79
CA PRO A 225 38.31 2.41 24.00
C PRO A 225 36.81 2.49 24.30
N LEU A 226 36.40 2.06 25.50
CA LEU A 226 35.02 2.20 25.99
C LEU A 226 34.72 3.59 26.57
N THR A 227 35.74 4.42 26.73
CA THR A 227 35.64 5.76 27.30
C THR A 227 35.96 6.77 26.21
N THR A 228 35.03 7.70 25.98
CA THR A 228 35.28 8.87 25.14
C THR A 228 36.14 9.90 25.89
N GLY A 229 36.87 10.75 25.18
CA GLY A 229 37.71 11.80 25.76
C GLY A 229 36.99 12.91 26.53
N VAL A 230 35.66 12.87 26.60
CA VAL A 230 34.82 13.89 27.21
C VAL A 230 34.94 13.86 28.73
N ASP A 231 35.52 14.92 29.31
CA ASP A 231 35.61 15.09 30.76
C ASP A 231 34.22 15.39 31.39
N ARG A 232 34.09 15.20 32.72
CA ARG A 232 32.87 15.47 33.48
C ARG A 232 32.38 16.91 33.31
N ASP A 233 33.28 17.88 33.29
CA ASP A 233 32.93 19.29 33.13
C ASP A 233 32.47 19.56 31.69
N ALA A 234 33.14 18.97 30.69
CA ALA A 234 32.73 19.05 29.29
C ALA A 234 31.35 18.40 29.06
N LEU A 235 31.04 17.32 29.78
CA LEU A 235 29.73 16.67 29.73
C LEU A 235 28.63 17.53 30.40
N ASP A 236 28.93 18.23 31.50
CA ASP A 236 28.01 19.20 32.12
C ASP A 236 27.74 20.37 31.17
N GLU A 237 28.79 20.93 30.55
CA GLU A 237 28.68 21.97 29.53
C GLU A 237 27.85 21.48 28.32
N ALA A 238 28.05 20.23 27.88
CA ALA A 238 27.29 19.60 26.80
C ALA A 238 25.79 19.54 27.15
N GLN A 239 25.47 19.09 28.36
CA GLN A 239 24.09 18.95 28.83
C GLN A 239 23.40 20.31 28.97
N ARG A 240 24.07 21.31 29.56
CA ARG A 240 23.55 22.69 29.67
C ARG A 240 23.35 23.33 28.31
N THR A 241 24.29 23.13 27.39
CA THR A 241 24.21 23.66 26.03
C THR A 241 23.01 23.06 25.30
N LYS A 242 22.83 21.74 25.39
CA LYS A 242 21.69 21.04 24.82
C LYS A 242 20.37 21.55 25.39
N ASP A 243 20.25 21.63 26.72
CA ASP A 243 19.03 22.08 27.40
C ASP A 243 18.63 23.50 26.99
N ARG A 244 19.58 24.44 27.02
CA ARG A 244 19.36 25.84 26.60
C ARG A 244 18.85 25.93 25.16
N ILE A 245 19.52 25.23 24.23
CA ILE A 245 19.14 25.25 22.80
C ILE A 245 17.75 24.66 22.59
N LEU A 246 17.45 23.53 23.23
CA LEU A 246 16.14 22.88 23.12
C LEU A 246 15.04 23.78 23.69
N ASN A 247 15.23 24.35 24.87
CA ASN A 247 14.26 25.26 25.48
C ASN A 247 13.98 26.50 24.61
N ASP A 248 15.02 27.12 24.07
CA ASP A 248 14.88 28.26 23.17
C ASP A 248 14.17 27.86 21.87
N SER A 249 14.41 26.67 21.35
CA SER A 249 13.73 26.16 20.15
C SER A 249 12.24 25.92 20.37
N PHE A 250 11.84 25.29 21.49
CA PHE A 250 10.45 25.08 21.85
C PHE A 250 9.71 26.40 22.13
N THR A 251 10.40 27.35 22.76
CA THR A 251 9.86 28.71 22.96
C THR A 251 9.60 29.38 21.61
N ALA A 252 10.57 29.32 20.69
CA ALA A 252 10.42 29.91 19.36
C ALA A 252 9.27 29.27 18.55
N GLU A 253 9.14 27.94 18.60
CA GLU A 253 8.06 27.23 17.93
C GLU A 253 6.68 27.64 18.47
N ASN A 254 6.52 27.64 19.80
CA ASN A 254 5.26 28.03 20.41
C ASN A 254 4.90 29.49 20.15
N LEU A 255 5.89 30.38 20.01
CA LEU A 255 5.64 31.76 19.57
C LEU A 255 5.12 31.83 18.13
N LEU A 256 5.64 31.01 17.20
CA LEU A 256 5.10 30.92 15.83
C LEU A 256 3.64 30.44 15.82
N ILE A 257 3.29 29.52 16.72
CA ILE A 257 1.91 29.02 16.90
C ILE A 257 1.04 30.12 17.50
N THR A 258 1.48 30.78 18.58
CA THR A 258 0.78 31.86 19.27
C THR A 258 0.50 33.04 18.33
N HIS A 259 1.43 33.33 17.42
CA HIS A 259 1.27 34.33 16.38
C HIS A 259 0.37 33.90 15.21
N GLY A 260 -0.08 32.64 15.16
CA GLY A 260 -0.93 32.10 14.10
C GLY A 260 -0.20 31.89 12.77
N LEU A 261 1.14 31.91 12.74
CA LEU A 261 1.91 31.77 11.51
C LEU A 261 1.82 30.35 10.95
N ARG A 262 1.74 29.34 11.82
CA ARG A 262 1.52 27.93 11.44
C ARG A 262 0.14 27.69 10.83
N GLU A 263 -0.89 28.38 11.30
CA GLU A 263 -2.23 28.30 10.70
C GLU A 263 -2.26 28.98 9.32
N LYS A 264 -1.58 30.14 9.20
CA LYS A 264 -1.41 30.83 7.92
C LYS A 264 -0.66 29.95 6.90
N GLU A 265 0.40 29.27 7.31
CA GLU A 265 1.16 28.35 6.46
C GLU A 265 0.25 27.24 5.87
N LYS A 266 -0.59 26.60 6.69
CA LYS A 266 -1.56 25.59 6.24
C LYS A 266 -2.61 26.16 5.28
N HIS A 267 -3.07 27.39 5.54
CA HIS A 267 -3.97 28.10 4.64
C HIS A 267 -3.32 28.36 3.28
N ASP A 268 -2.11 28.90 3.27
CA ASP A 268 -1.36 29.23 2.05
C ASP A 268 -1.06 27.98 1.22
N PHE A 269 -0.74 26.85 1.87
CA PHE A 269 -0.64 25.54 1.19
C PHE A 269 -1.93 25.17 0.45
N THR A 270 -3.09 25.35 1.10
CA THR A 270 -4.41 25.10 0.49
C THR A 270 -4.67 26.00 -0.72
N ILE A 271 -4.14 27.24 -0.72
CA ILE A 271 -4.20 28.15 -1.87
C ILE A 271 -3.32 27.66 -3.01
N LEU A 272 -2.09 27.23 -2.73
CA LEU A 272 -1.17 26.69 -3.74
C LEU A 272 -1.73 25.46 -4.45
N GLN A 273 -2.53 24.63 -3.74
CA GLN A 273 -3.22 23.48 -4.32
C GLN A 273 -4.23 23.83 -5.43
N ARG A 274 -4.58 25.11 -5.65
CA ARG A 274 -5.49 25.51 -6.75
C ARG A 274 -4.87 25.36 -8.15
N THR A 275 -3.54 25.28 -8.24
CA THR A 275 -2.81 25.28 -9.52
C THR A 275 -2.27 23.89 -9.89
N VAL A 276 -2.10 23.00 -8.92
CA VAL A 276 -1.44 21.70 -9.12
C VAL A 276 -2.28 20.75 -9.98
N ARG A 277 -1.67 20.05 -10.92
CA ARG A 277 -2.36 18.96 -11.65
C ARG A 277 -2.19 17.65 -10.89
N ILE A 278 -3.04 16.67 -11.18
CA ILE A 278 -2.73 15.29 -10.81
C ILE A 278 -1.54 14.82 -11.68
N PRO A 279 -0.42 14.33 -11.08
CA PRO A 279 0.73 13.88 -11.87
C PRO A 279 0.39 12.69 -12.76
N PHE A 280 0.98 12.62 -13.95
CA PHE A 280 0.94 11.41 -14.77
C PHE A 280 1.86 10.35 -14.17
N GLN A 281 1.28 9.22 -13.76
CA GLN A 281 1.99 8.11 -13.10
C GLN A 281 2.39 6.99 -14.07
N GLY A 282 2.24 7.22 -15.37
CA GLY A 282 2.43 6.21 -16.40
C GLY A 282 1.19 5.36 -16.67
N TYR A 283 1.22 4.62 -17.78
CA TYR A 283 0.23 3.57 -18.09
C TYR A 283 0.56 2.29 -17.31
N ASP A 284 1.79 1.78 -17.48
CA ASP A 284 2.38 0.79 -16.56
C ASP A 284 3.07 1.51 -15.41
N MET A 285 2.38 1.61 -14.28
CA MET A 285 2.80 2.41 -13.12
C MET A 285 4.06 1.86 -12.45
N ASP A 286 4.21 0.54 -12.37
CA ASP A 286 5.40 -0.10 -11.80
C ASP A 286 6.66 0.23 -12.62
N ARG A 287 6.54 0.14 -13.94
CA ARG A 287 7.62 0.52 -14.86
C ARG A 287 7.95 2.01 -14.74
N PHE A 288 6.94 2.88 -14.69
CA PHE A 288 7.15 4.33 -14.58
C PHE A 288 7.90 4.69 -13.30
N LEU A 289 7.46 4.16 -12.15
CA LEU A 289 8.07 4.43 -10.85
C LEU A 289 9.52 3.90 -10.76
N ALA A 290 9.76 2.69 -11.27
CA ALA A 290 11.10 2.12 -11.34
C ALA A 290 12.02 2.98 -12.23
N GLN A 291 11.54 3.38 -13.41
CA GLN A 291 12.31 4.22 -14.33
C GLN A 291 12.63 5.60 -13.76
N GLN A 292 11.71 6.19 -12.98
CA GLN A 292 11.97 7.45 -12.27
C GLN A 292 13.11 7.31 -11.24
N LYS A 293 13.26 6.14 -10.63
CA LYS A 293 14.35 5.82 -9.69
C LYS A 293 15.65 5.39 -10.38
N GLY A 294 15.63 5.18 -11.70
CA GLY A 294 16.79 4.74 -12.47
C GLY A 294 17.13 3.26 -12.39
N THR A 295 16.25 2.41 -11.82
CA THR A 295 16.55 0.98 -11.56
C THR A 295 16.47 0.04 -12.78
N PRO A 296 15.60 0.26 -13.80
CA PRO A 296 15.55 -0.65 -14.95
C PRO A 296 16.82 -0.62 -15.79
N TYR A 297 17.09 -1.70 -16.50
CA TYR A 297 18.23 -1.77 -17.42
C TYR A 297 18.23 -0.61 -18.43
N GLY A 298 19.32 0.17 -18.45
CA GLY A 298 19.48 1.34 -19.31
C GLY A 298 18.75 2.61 -18.85
N ALA A 299 18.08 2.60 -17.69
CA ALA A 299 17.42 3.79 -17.13
C ALA A 299 18.35 4.67 -16.28
N GLN A 300 19.52 4.15 -15.90
CA GLN A 300 20.52 4.84 -15.09
C GLN A 300 20.83 6.22 -15.66
N GLN A 301 20.63 7.27 -14.86
CA GLN A 301 21.03 8.63 -15.20
C GLN A 301 22.38 8.92 -14.56
N LEU A 302 23.25 9.66 -15.24
CA LEU A 302 24.46 10.18 -14.60
C LEU A 302 24.09 11.35 -13.67
N PRO A 303 24.80 11.54 -12.54
CA PRO A 303 24.65 12.75 -11.74
C PRO A 303 24.94 14.01 -12.58
N PRO A 304 24.23 15.13 -12.34
CA PRO A 304 24.56 16.39 -12.98
C PRO A 304 26.01 16.78 -12.70
N ASN A 305 26.79 17.08 -13.74
CA ASN A 305 28.19 17.47 -13.59
C ASN A 305 28.31 18.80 -12.83
N VAL A 306 28.98 18.79 -11.67
CA VAL A 306 29.14 19.96 -10.78
C VAL A 306 30.44 20.68 -11.11
N VAL A 307 30.37 22.00 -11.29
CA VAL A 307 31.57 22.82 -11.54
C VAL A 307 32.48 22.79 -10.31
N PRO A 308 33.77 22.45 -10.44
CA PRO A 308 34.65 22.35 -9.30
C PRO A 308 34.87 23.70 -8.63
N SER A 309 34.67 23.75 -7.31
CA SER A 309 34.98 24.93 -6.49
C SER A 309 36.47 25.29 -6.55
N SER A 310 36.85 26.47 -6.06
CA SER A 310 38.27 26.81 -5.99
C SER A 310 39.01 25.90 -4.99
N MET A 311 40.32 25.66 -5.19
CA MET A 311 41.13 24.90 -4.22
C MET A 311 41.06 25.53 -2.82
N GLU A 312 41.06 26.86 -2.76
CA GLU A 312 40.95 27.59 -1.51
C GLU A 312 39.62 27.36 -0.82
N GLU A 313 38.51 27.40 -1.57
CA GLU A 313 37.18 27.13 -1.03
C GLU A 313 37.09 25.71 -0.47
N ALA A 314 37.50 24.72 -1.26
CA ALA A 314 37.47 23.32 -0.84
C ALA A 314 38.35 23.08 0.41
N GLN A 315 39.55 23.67 0.44
CA GLN A 315 40.44 23.54 1.60
C GLN A 315 39.93 24.32 2.82
N ARG A 316 39.28 25.48 2.64
CA ARG A 316 38.64 26.24 3.72
C ARG A 316 37.44 25.48 4.29
N THR A 317 36.67 24.78 3.45
CA THR A 317 35.58 23.92 3.93
C THR A 317 36.12 22.77 4.79
N LEU A 318 37.16 22.07 4.32
CA LEU A 318 37.77 20.98 5.06
C LEU A 318 38.40 21.45 6.38
N ARG A 319 39.32 22.42 6.32
CA ARG A 319 40.07 22.90 7.50
C ARG A 319 39.20 23.73 8.44
N GLY A 320 38.19 24.41 7.91
CA GLY A 320 37.20 25.15 8.70
C GLY A 320 36.39 24.22 9.59
N SER A 321 36.01 23.05 9.07
CA SER A 321 35.28 22.01 9.83
C SER A 321 36.05 21.63 11.11
N SER A 322 37.31 21.23 10.97
CA SER A 322 38.16 20.85 12.11
C SER A 322 38.48 22.02 13.03
N ALA A 323 38.64 23.24 12.48
CA ALA A 323 38.92 24.43 13.28
C ALA A 323 37.74 24.82 14.18
N THR A 324 36.49 24.70 13.68
CA THR A 324 35.28 24.94 14.48
C THR A 324 35.04 23.84 15.51
N ALA A 325 35.42 22.60 15.21
CA ALA A 325 35.31 21.47 16.13
C ALA A 325 36.40 21.46 17.23
N THR A 326 37.45 22.28 17.15
CA THR A 326 38.50 22.25 18.17
C THR A 326 37.99 22.86 19.49
N PRO A 327 38.11 22.17 20.65
CA PRO A 327 37.72 22.70 21.95
C PRO A 327 38.41 24.02 22.28
N LEU A 328 37.75 24.88 23.06
CA LEU A 328 38.23 26.22 23.38
C LEU A 328 39.63 26.20 24.01
N VAL A 329 39.89 25.23 24.90
CA VAL A 329 41.17 25.09 25.60
C VAL A 329 42.32 24.94 24.60
N ASP A 330 42.19 23.98 23.68
CA ASP A 330 43.19 23.68 22.66
C ASP A 330 43.32 24.83 21.65
N ALA A 331 42.19 25.40 21.21
CA ALA A 331 42.18 26.51 20.27
C ALA A 331 42.86 27.77 20.84
N VAL A 332 42.62 28.07 22.13
CA VAL A 332 43.29 29.18 22.82
C VAL A 332 44.76 28.88 23.03
N ALA A 333 45.10 27.66 23.47
CA ALA A 333 46.50 27.26 23.65
C ALA A 333 47.28 27.42 22.33
N GLN A 334 46.83 26.76 21.24
CA GLN A 334 47.47 26.87 19.92
C GLN A 334 47.65 28.33 19.48
N LYS A 335 46.60 29.15 19.63
CA LYS A 335 46.63 30.57 19.25
C LYS A 335 47.60 31.38 20.11
N VAL A 336 47.61 31.18 21.42
CA VAL A 336 48.47 31.92 22.35
C VAL A 336 49.93 31.52 22.15
N TYR A 337 50.25 30.23 22.05
CA TYR A 337 51.61 29.77 21.75
C TYR A 337 52.11 30.30 20.40
N ALA A 338 51.31 30.18 19.33
CA ALA A 338 51.70 30.69 18.00
C ALA A 338 51.84 32.22 17.98
N ARG A 339 50.95 32.95 18.66
CA ARG A 339 51.05 34.40 18.78
C ARG A 339 52.22 34.83 19.66
N ASN A 340 52.58 34.05 20.67
CA ASN A 340 53.69 34.36 21.57
C ASN A 340 55.02 34.49 20.83
N THR A 341 55.19 33.80 19.69
CA THR A 341 56.38 33.97 18.84
C THR A 341 56.47 35.33 18.15
N VAL A 342 55.33 35.98 17.90
CA VAL A 342 55.22 37.23 17.11
C VAL A 342 54.64 38.41 17.90
N VAL A 343 54.32 38.21 19.17
CA VAL A 343 53.76 39.25 20.04
C VAL A 343 54.88 40.17 20.51
N ASP A 344 54.53 41.44 20.71
CA ASP A 344 55.47 42.47 21.20
C ASP A 344 56.16 42.10 22.53
N ARG A 345 55.46 41.36 23.40
CA ARG A 345 55.96 40.95 24.72
C ARG A 345 55.77 39.44 24.93
N PRO A 346 56.69 38.61 24.43
CA PRO A 346 56.61 37.17 24.60
C PRO A 346 56.81 36.80 26.07
N ALA A 347 56.14 35.74 26.52
CA ALA A 347 56.30 35.16 27.84
C ALA A 347 56.59 33.66 27.73
N ILE A 348 57.26 33.10 28.73
CA ILE A 348 57.51 31.66 28.85
C ILE A 348 57.09 31.19 30.24
N GLY A 349 57.03 29.88 30.45
CA GLY A 349 56.69 29.27 31.73
C GLY A 349 55.29 29.66 32.21
N GLU A 350 55.16 29.89 33.52
CA GLU A 350 53.87 30.15 34.18
C GLU A 350 53.16 31.41 33.66
N GLN A 351 53.88 32.46 33.27
CA GLN A 351 53.25 33.67 32.73
C GLN A 351 52.48 33.40 31.43
N LEU A 352 53.00 32.51 30.57
CA LEU A 352 52.31 32.10 29.35
C LEU A 352 51.08 31.25 29.68
N THR A 353 51.21 30.34 30.65
CA THR A 353 50.08 29.55 31.17
C THR A 353 48.98 30.44 31.74
N GLU A 354 49.33 31.45 32.54
CA GLU A 354 48.42 32.46 33.06
C GLU A 354 47.75 33.24 31.94
N GLN A 355 48.48 33.59 30.87
CA GLN A 355 47.88 34.25 29.70
C GLN A 355 46.83 33.35 29.02
N ILE A 356 47.09 32.05 28.90
CA ILE A 356 46.14 31.06 28.36
C ILE A 356 44.90 30.99 29.25
N ILE A 357 45.08 30.81 30.57
CA ILE A 357 43.98 30.69 31.53
C ILE A 357 43.11 31.95 31.53
N ASN A 358 43.72 33.14 31.56
CA ASN A 358 43.00 34.41 31.55
C ASN A 358 42.21 34.60 30.25
N THR A 359 42.81 34.27 29.10
CA THR A 359 42.13 34.36 27.79
C THR A 359 40.96 33.38 27.70
N MET A 360 41.14 32.15 28.18
CA MET A 360 40.12 31.12 28.21
C MET A 360 38.95 31.52 29.13
N ARG A 361 39.23 31.98 30.36
CA ARG A 361 38.20 32.45 31.30
C ARG A 361 37.41 33.62 30.71
N ALA A 362 38.10 34.62 30.15
CA ALA A 362 37.44 35.75 29.49
C ALA A 362 36.56 35.30 28.33
N SER A 363 37.04 34.38 27.48
CA SER A 363 36.27 33.87 26.33
C SER A 363 34.99 33.17 26.74
N ARG A 364 34.99 32.41 27.85
CA ARG A 364 33.76 31.78 28.38
C ARG A 364 32.75 32.84 28.80
N THR A 365 33.16 33.81 29.61
CA THR A 365 32.30 34.91 30.08
C THR A 365 31.73 35.74 28.93
N THR A 366 32.57 36.09 27.93
CA THR A 366 32.11 36.83 26.76
C THR A 366 31.08 36.06 25.95
N ALA A 367 31.29 34.75 25.74
CA ALA A 367 30.34 33.92 25.01
C ALA A 367 29.02 33.72 25.79
N GLU A 368 29.06 33.62 27.11
CA GLU A 368 27.87 33.58 27.97
C GLU A 368 27.04 34.86 27.84
N GLN A 369 27.67 36.02 28.02
CA GLN A 369 27.00 37.32 27.90
C GLN A 369 26.40 37.51 26.51
N GLN A 370 27.14 37.20 25.46
CA GLN A 370 26.67 37.32 24.08
C GLN A 370 25.40 36.48 23.86
N ARG A 371 25.34 35.24 24.37
CA ARG A 371 24.16 34.38 24.23
C ARG A 371 22.93 34.95 24.94
N GLU A 372 23.11 35.60 26.09
CA GLU A 372 22.01 36.25 26.80
C GLU A 372 21.46 37.45 26.03
N GLU A 373 22.34 38.26 25.43
CA GLU A 373 21.98 39.39 24.58
C GLU A 373 21.26 38.93 23.31
N GLU A 374 21.77 37.90 22.63
CA GLU A 374 21.13 37.27 21.47
C GLU A 374 19.75 36.72 21.82
N ARG A 375 19.62 36.07 22.98
CA ARG A 375 18.34 35.56 23.50
C ARG A 375 17.36 36.70 23.76
N ALA A 376 17.82 37.80 24.34
CA ALA A 376 17.00 38.98 24.59
C ALA A 376 16.50 39.60 23.28
N GLN A 377 17.33 39.67 22.24
CA GLN A 377 16.91 40.15 20.92
C GLN A 377 15.94 39.19 20.24
N ARG A 378 16.18 37.87 20.33
CA ARG A 378 15.34 36.85 19.68
C ARG A 378 13.92 36.83 20.24
N PHE A 379 13.76 36.94 21.56
CA PHE A 379 12.48 36.81 22.24
C PHE A 379 11.90 38.13 22.75
N GLY A 380 12.60 39.26 22.56
CA GLY A 380 12.18 40.57 23.08
C GLY A 380 12.15 40.60 24.61
N LEU A 381 13.17 40.02 25.26
CA LEU A 381 13.27 39.98 26.72
C LEU A 381 13.75 41.31 27.27
N GLY A 382 13.33 41.63 28.50
CA GLY A 382 13.63 42.90 29.14
C GLY A 382 12.62 44.00 28.80
N ARG A 383 12.61 45.05 29.63
CA ARG A 383 11.60 46.12 29.61
C ARG A 383 11.72 47.07 28.41
N HIS A 384 10.58 47.65 28.02
CA HIS A 384 10.55 48.77 27.09
C HIS A 384 10.72 50.10 27.83
N GLY A 385 11.64 50.93 27.36
CA GLY A 385 11.88 52.27 27.92
C GLY A 385 12.36 52.24 29.38
N ALA A 386 12.18 53.36 30.09
CA ALA A 386 12.57 53.49 31.49
C ALA A 386 11.59 52.75 32.42
N LEU A 387 12.07 52.22 33.56
CA LEU A 387 11.22 51.56 34.56
C LEU A 387 10.14 52.50 35.14
N VAL A 388 10.47 53.78 35.26
CA VAL A 388 9.63 54.80 35.88
C VAL A 388 9.07 55.71 34.78
N GLN A 389 8.12 55.19 34.01
CA GLN A 389 7.30 56.01 33.11
C GLN A 389 6.07 56.52 33.86
N ASP A 390 5.52 57.64 33.42
CA ASP A 390 4.34 58.26 34.05
C ASP A 390 3.13 57.32 34.12
N GLY A 391 2.98 56.41 33.15
CA GLY A 391 1.92 55.40 33.15
C GLY A 391 2.32 54.03 33.71
N GLY A 392 3.42 53.96 34.46
CA GLY A 392 3.86 52.78 35.19
C GLY A 392 4.86 51.88 34.44
N PRO A 393 5.50 50.93 35.16
CA PRO A 393 6.52 50.04 34.61
C PRO A 393 5.98 49.02 33.58
N ASP A 394 4.66 48.78 33.58
CA ASP A 394 4.01 47.80 32.70
C ASP A 394 3.73 48.32 31.29
N GLN A 395 4.11 49.56 30.97
CA GLN A 395 3.96 50.08 29.62
C GLN A 395 4.80 49.27 28.62
N ARG A 396 4.12 48.58 27.71
CA ARG A 396 4.71 47.75 26.64
C ARG A 396 3.90 47.89 25.36
N THR A 397 4.56 47.70 24.22
CA THR A 397 3.95 47.73 22.89
C THR A 397 4.16 46.39 22.22
N LEU A 398 3.07 45.67 21.95
CA LEU A 398 3.10 44.40 21.24
C LEU A 398 2.85 44.65 19.75
N LYS A 399 3.81 44.29 18.90
CA LYS A 399 3.70 44.41 17.44
C LYS A 399 3.30 43.06 16.84
N LYS A 400 2.60 43.10 15.71
CA LYS A 400 2.14 41.90 15.00
C LYS A 400 3.33 41.01 14.61
N HIS A 401 3.31 39.75 15.05
CA HIS A 401 4.34 38.72 14.78
C HIS A 401 5.75 39.10 15.26
N ILE A 402 5.85 39.86 16.36
CA ILE A 402 7.12 40.19 17.01
C ILE A 402 7.11 39.60 18.42
N ASN A 403 8.16 38.86 18.76
CA ASN A 403 8.32 38.25 20.08
C ASN A 403 8.56 39.34 21.14
N ASP A 404 7.97 39.16 22.32
CA ASP A 404 8.11 40.04 23.47
C ASP A 404 8.05 39.18 24.74
N GLU A 405 8.76 39.57 25.79
CA GLU A 405 8.74 38.93 27.11
C GLU A 405 7.31 38.64 27.59
N ARG A 406 6.39 39.60 27.42
CA ARG A 406 4.99 39.45 27.84
C ARG A 406 4.29 38.32 27.10
N ILE A 407 4.60 38.11 25.82
CA ILE A 407 3.97 37.06 25.01
C ILE A 407 4.54 35.70 25.43
N VAL A 408 5.85 35.61 25.65
CA VAL A 408 6.51 34.39 26.13
C VAL A 408 5.90 33.96 27.47
N ASP A 409 5.84 34.87 28.43
CA ASP A 409 5.34 34.56 29.77
C ASP A 409 3.84 34.28 29.77
N ALA A 410 3.04 35.02 28.98
CA ALA A 410 1.61 34.75 28.84
C ALA A 410 1.35 33.38 28.19
N MET A 411 2.14 32.99 27.20
CA MET A 411 2.07 31.68 26.56
C MET A 411 2.43 30.56 27.55
N LEU A 412 3.51 30.71 28.32
CA LEU A 412 3.88 29.75 29.36
C LEU A 412 2.82 29.67 30.47
N PHE A 413 2.23 30.81 30.83
CA PHE A 413 1.12 30.89 31.78
C PHE A 413 -0.13 30.16 31.26
N GLN A 414 -0.47 30.30 29.98
CA GLN A 414 -1.59 29.55 29.37
C GLN A 414 -1.39 28.03 29.44
N GLN A 415 -0.16 27.56 29.23
CA GLN A 415 0.15 26.13 29.28
C GLN A 415 0.07 25.56 30.70
N ASN A 416 0.63 26.31 31.68
CA ASN A 416 0.92 25.81 33.02
C ASN A 416 0.56 26.82 34.14
N ALA A 417 -0.64 27.39 34.13
CA ALA A 417 -1.06 28.38 35.14
C ALA A 417 -1.03 27.84 36.59
N TYR A 418 -1.93 26.91 36.91
CA TYR A 418 -2.01 26.23 38.22
C TYR A 418 -1.74 24.73 38.11
N ARG A 419 -1.17 24.30 36.98
CA ARG A 419 -0.89 22.91 36.67
C ARG A 419 0.14 22.36 37.65
N LYS A 420 -0.23 21.32 38.40
CA LYS A 420 0.63 20.59 39.35
C LYS A 420 1.40 19.48 38.65
N THR A 421 0.77 18.78 37.72
CA THR A 421 1.36 17.74 36.87
C THR A 421 0.80 17.81 35.45
N PRO A 422 1.54 17.37 34.41
CA PRO A 422 0.99 17.18 33.07
C PRO A 422 -0.34 16.42 33.04
N ALA A 423 -0.53 15.49 33.98
CA ALA A 423 -1.72 14.65 34.11
C ALA A 423 -2.91 15.31 34.86
N ASP A 424 -2.84 16.60 35.18
CA ASP A 424 -3.89 17.28 35.96
C ASP A 424 -5.27 17.14 35.32
N GLU A 425 -5.37 17.22 34.00
CA GLU A 425 -6.64 17.10 33.26
C GLU A 425 -7.00 15.65 32.89
N HIS A 426 -6.22 14.66 33.35
CA HIS A 426 -6.43 13.24 33.01
C HIS A 426 -7.58 12.59 33.79
N TRP A 427 -8.27 13.35 34.66
CA TRP A 427 -9.60 12.96 35.13
C TRP A 427 -10.59 12.92 33.97
N ASN A 428 -10.40 13.74 32.93
CA ASN A 428 -11.16 13.68 31.69
C ASN A 428 -10.57 12.57 30.80
N PRO A 429 -11.33 11.50 30.47
CA PRO A 429 -10.81 10.37 29.69
C PRO A 429 -10.41 10.75 28.27
N TYR A 430 -11.04 11.77 27.67
CA TYR A 430 -10.72 12.22 26.32
C TYR A 430 -9.39 12.97 26.27
N ILE A 431 -9.05 13.72 27.32
CA ILE A 431 -7.74 14.38 27.44
C ILE A 431 -6.67 13.34 27.81
N ARG A 432 -6.98 12.45 28.77
CA ARG A 432 -6.07 11.38 29.19
C ARG A 432 -5.61 10.47 28.04
N ARG A 433 -6.44 10.27 27.02
CA ARG A 433 -6.17 9.38 25.88
C ARG A 433 -5.56 10.11 24.68
N SER A 434 -5.36 11.43 24.77
CA SER A 434 -4.77 12.23 23.70
C SER A 434 -3.31 11.85 23.48
N THR A 435 -2.94 11.53 22.24
CA THR A 435 -1.56 11.19 21.86
C THR A 435 -0.75 12.41 21.42
N GLU A 436 -1.29 13.63 21.55
CA GLU A 436 -0.63 14.89 21.15
C GLU A 436 0.72 15.10 21.84
N ASN A 437 0.79 14.86 23.16
CA ASN A 437 2.03 14.98 23.94
C ASN A 437 2.90 13.71 23.87
N GLY A 438 2.56 12.79 22.97
CA GLY A 438 3.11 11.44 22.90
C GLY A 438 2.41 10.44 23.80
N VAL A 439 2.78 9.16 23.65
CA VAL A 439 2.08 8.02 24.26
C VAL A 439 2.52 7.67 25.69
N GLY A 440 3.53 8.35 26.25
CA GLY A 440 4.19 7.94 27.49
C GLY A 440 3.27 7.81 28.71
N HIS A 441 2.27 8.68 28.82
CA HIS A 441 1.29 8.67 29.93
C HIS A 441 0.25 7.53 29.85
N LEU A 442 0.21 6.82 28.72
CA LEU A 442 -0.67 5.68 28.45
C LEU A 442 0.02 4.33 28.67
N LEU A 443 1.36 4.33 28.70
CA LEU A 443 2.17 3.15 28.94
C LEU A 443 2.28 2.89 30.44
N GLN A 444 1.36 2.08 30.97
CA GLN A 444 1.24 1.89 32.41
C GLN A 444 2.13 0.78 32.96
N ASN A 445 2.24 -0.33 32.22
CA ASN A 445 2.94 -1.53 32.65
C ASN A 445 4.09 -1.84 31.68
N LYS A 446 5.10 -2.59 32.15
CA LYS A 446 6.24 -2.99 31.30
C LYS A 446 5.80 -3.83 30.10
N PHE A 447 4.70 -4.56 30.20
CA PHE A 447 4.18 -5.39 29.11
C PHE A 447 3.74 -4.57 27.89
N ASP A 448 3.02 -3.47 28.09
CA ASP A 448 2.65 -2.55 27.01
C ASP A 448 3.87 -1.83 26.43
N ILE A 449 4.88 -1.52 27.26
CA ILE A 449 6.17 -0.98 26.78
C ILE A 449 6.88 -2.00 25.89
N MET A 450 7.01 -3.26 26.34
CA MET A 450 7.64 -4.32 25.54
C MET A 450 6.85 -4.62 24.26
N ARG A 451 5.52 -4.63 24.32
CA ARG A 451 4.67 -4.81 23.14
C ARG A 451 4.83 -3.65 22.16
N ARG A 452 4.92 -2.42 22.66
CA ARG A 452 5.21 -1.24 21.84
C ARG A 452 6.57 -1.37 21.17
N GLU A 453 7.62 -1.69 21.92
CA GLU A 453 8.97 -1.92 21.38
C GLU A 453 8.96 -3.02 20.30
N ASP A 454 8.31 -4.16 20.54
CA ASP A 454 8.16 -5.26 19.58
C ASP A 454 7.47 -4.79 18.30
N ARG A 455 6.32 -4.11 18.41
CA ARG A 455 5.57 -3.62 17.23
C ARG A 455 6.35 -2.55 16.46
N LEU A 456 7.00 -1.62 17.15
CA LEU A 456 7.82 -0.58 16.50
C LEU A 456 9.04 -1.21 15.81
N SER A 457 9.70 -2.20 16.42
CA SER A 457 10.83 -2.92 15.79
C SER A 457 10.42 -3.69 14.54
N LYS A 458 9.16 -4.17 14.48
CA LYS A 458 8.56 -4.80 13.29
C LYS A 458 8.07 -3.79 12.25
N GLY A 459 8.14 -2.48 12.54
CA GLY A 459 7.61 -1.43 11.68
C GLY A 459 6.07 -1.37 11.63
N GLU A 460 5.39 -2.00 12.59
CA GLU A 460 3.94 -1.93 12.72
C GLU A 460 3.49 -0.67 13.48
N GLN A 461 2.23 -0.30 13.32
CA GLN A 461 1.62 0.74 14.13
C GLN A 461 1.61 0.35 15.62
N ASP A 462 2.01 1.27 16.49
CA ASP A 462 1.88 1.12 17.94
C ASP A 462 0.39 1.07 18.35
N LEU A 463 0.05 0.14 19.26
CA LEU A 463 -1.32 0.03 19.75
C LEU A 463 -1.69 1.20 20.64
N THR A 464 -0.71 1.82 21.31
CA THR A 464 -0.97 2.93 22.22
C THR A 464 -1.35 4.20 21.46
N GLU A 465 -0.83 4.40 20.25
CA GLU A 465 -1.26 5.48 19.35
C GLU A 465 -2.75 5.40 18.98
N ARG A 466 -3.36 4.20 19.03
CA ARG A 466 -4.80 3.99 18.73
C ARG A 466 -5.74 4.45 19.84
N ASN A 467 -5.23 4.97 20.95
CA ASN A 467 -6.06 5.57 22.00
C ASN A 467 -6.86 6.77 21.47
N THR A 468 -6.25 7.58 20.60
CA THR A 468 -6.95 8.63 19.86
C THR A 468 -7.38 8.07 18.51
N ILE A 469 -8.69 7.99 18.29
CA ILE A 469 -9.23 7.55 17.00
C ILE A 469 -9.12 8.70 16.00
N HIS A 470 -8.12 8.62 15.12
CA HIS A 470 -7.94 9.61 14.06
C HIS A 470 -8.60 9.13 12.75
N TYR A 471 -9.87 9.51 12.55
CA TYR A 471 -10.48 9.44 11.22
C TYR A 471 -9.91 10.58 10.37
N GLY A 472 -9.16 10.23 9.32
CA GLY A 472 -8.72 11.21 8.34
C GLY A 472 -9.89 11.79 7.54
N VAL A 473 -9.58 12.61 6.54
CA VAL A 473 -10.61 13.07 5.59
C VAL A 473 -10.96 11.94 4.61
N PRO A 474 -12.25 11.64 4.38
CA PRO A 474 -12.64 10.58 3.46
C PRO A 474 -12.25 10.92 2.01
N ILE A 475 -11.99 9.90 1.19
CA ILE A 475 -11.56 10.08 -0.21
C ILE A 475 -12.56 10.91 -1.02
N GLN A 476 -13.86 10.77 -0.75
CA GLN A 476 -14.91 11.58 -1.36
C GLN A 476 -14.69 13.09 -1.08
N GLN A 477 -14.35 13.43 0.16
CA GLN A 477 -14.04 14.82 0.55
C GLN A 477 -12.76 15.33 -0.12
N ILE A 478 -11.71 14.50 -0.20
CA ILE A 478 -10.47 14.88 -0.89
C ILE A 478 -10.75 15.20 -2.37
N VAL A 479 -11.54 14.35 -3.05
CA VAL A 479 -11.91 14.55 -4.46
C VAL A 479 -12.77 15.80 -4.62
N ASP A 480 -13.76 16.01 -3.75
CA ASP A 480 -14.63 17.18 -3.83
C ASP A 480 -13.87 18.48 -3.56
N GLU A 481 -12.97 18.52 -2.57
CA GLU A 481 -12.10 19.67 -2.31
C GLU A 481 -11.16 19.94 -3.49
N PHE A 482 -10.59 18.90 -4.10
CA PHE A 482 -9.76 19.04 -5.31
C PHE A 482 -10.58 19.65 -6.45
N VAL A 483 -11.72 19.05 -6.80
CA VAL A 483 -12.58 19.52 -7.91
C VAL A 483 -13.10 20.94 -7.66
N PHE A 484 -13.42 21.29 -6.40
CA PHE A 484 -13.83 22.63 -6.01
C PHE A 484 -12.69 23.65 -6.17
N ARG A 485 -11.50 23.36 -5.66
CA ARG A 485 -10.31 24.24 -5.76
C ARG A 485 -9.94 24.53 -7.22
N HIS A 486 -10.15 23.55 -8.09
CA HIS A 486 -9.89 23.62 -9.53
C HIS A 486 -11.10 24.03 -10.39
N ARG A 487 -12.22 24.41 -9.76
CA ARG A 487 -13.48 24.78 -10.46
C ARG A 487 -13.87 23.77 -11.54
N ASN A 488 -14.28 22.58 -11.08
CA ASN A 488 -14.66 21.40 -11.88
C ASN A 488 -13.49 20.54 -12.39
N ALA A 489 -12.23 20.96 -12.19
CA ALA A 489 -11.03 20.21 -12.57
C ALA A 489 -11.08 19.67 -14.00
N ARG A 490 -11.41 20.54 -14.96
CA ARG A 490 -11.61 20.17 -16.37
C ARG A 490 -10.39 19.49 -17.02
N GLY A 491 -9.20 19.58 -16.42
CA GLY A 491 -7.98 18.96 -16.91
C GLY A 491 -7.92 17.47 -16.60
N GLU A 492 -8.56 17.07 -15.51
CA GLU A 492 -8.55 15.73 -14.95
C GLU A 492 -9.80 14.93 -15.34
N ARG A 493 -10.76 15.55 -16.04
CA ARG A 493 -11.97 14.92 -16.58
C ARG A 493 -11.68 14.19 -17.90
N PRO A 494 -12.31 13.03 -18.15
CA PRO A 494 -12.30 12.42 -19.48
C PRO A 494 -12.96 13.35 -20.49
N LEU A 495 -12.63 13.23 -21.78
CA LEU A 495 -13.25 14.11 -22.79
C LEU A 495 -14.77 13.82 -22.91
N ASP A 496 -15.20 12.57 -22.68
CA ASP A 496 -16.62 12.19 -22.73
C ASP A 496 -17.47 12.93 -21.67
N TYR A 497 -16.85 13.46 -20.61
CA TYR A 497 -17.55 14.32 -19.64
C TYR A 497 -18.21 15.54 -20.31
N PHE A 498 -17.61 16.03 -21.39
CA PHE A 498 -18.03 17.22 -22.12
C PHE A 498 -18.97 16.92 -23.29
N LYS A 499 -19.24 15.65 -23.58
CA LYS A 499 -20.21 15.22 -24.57
C LYS A 499 -21.61 15.10 -23.97
N PRO A 500 -22.69 15.07 -24.78
CA PRO A 500 -24.04 14.91 -24.27
C PRO A 500 -24.22 13.61 -23.49
N PHE A 501 -24.80 13.70 -22.29
CA PHE A 501 -25.15 12.57 -21.42
C PHE A 501 -23.99 11.63 -21.05
N PRO A 502 -22.94 12.16 -20.36
CA PRO A 502 -21.85 11.32 -19.87
C PRO A 502 -22.41 10.26 -18.90
N ASN A 503 -22.01 9.00 -19.11
CA ASN A 503 -22.32 7.94 -18.15
C ASN A 503 -21.61 8.19 -16.80
N PHE A 504 -21.98 7.44 -15.76
CA PHE A 504 -21.39 7.62 -14.43
C PHE A 504 -19.87 7.40 -14.40
N ARG A 505 -19.32 6.61 -15.35
CA ARG A 505 -17.88 6.37 -15.50
C ARG A 505 -17.14 7.54 -16.15
N ALA A 506 -17.84 8.39 -16.89
CA ALA A 506 -17.31 9.66 -17.43
C ALA A 506 -17.44 10.82 -16.43
N LEU A 507 -18.22 10.66 -15.35
CA LEU A 507 -18.37 11.66 -14.27
C LEU A 507 -17.24 11.64 -13.23
N ARG A 508 -16.31 10.70 -13.30
CA ARG A 508 -15.14 10.58 -12.39
C ARG A 508 -13.89 11.24 -13.00
N LEU A 509 -12.77 11.15 -12.28
CA LEU A 509 -11.45 11.65 -12.72
C LEU A 509 -10.69 10.59 -13.55
N ASN A 510 -9.65 11.02 -14.28
CA ASN A 510 -8.79 10.19 -15.15
C ASN A 510 -7.73 9.38 -14.37
N ARG A 511 -8.15 8.49 -13.47
CA ARG A 511 -7.22 7.50 -12.87
C ARG A 511 -6.97 6.35 -13.86
N MET A 512 -5.75 5.81 -13.87
CA MET A 512 -5.43 4.59 -14.63
C MET A 512 -5.99 3.37 -13.90
N TYR A 513 -6.57 2.43 -14.65
CA TYR A 513 -7.08 1.16 -14.15
C TYR A 513 -6.09 0.03 -14.47
N ARG A 514 -6.45 -1.20 -14.09
CA ARG A 514 -5.60 -2.39 -14.28
C ARG A 514 -5.68 -2.99 -15.69
N ASP A 515 -6.46 -2.41 -16.59
CA ASP A 515 -6.64 -2.91 -17.97
C ASP A 515 -5.45 -2.60 -18.89
N VAL A 516 -4.70 -1.53 -18.61
CA VAL A 516 -3.48 -1.12 -19.35
C VAL A 516 -2.25 -1.93 -18.94
N GLU A 517 -2.34 -2.65 -17.83
CA GLU A 517 -1.29 -3.52 -17.34
C GLU A 517 -1.00 -4.67 -18.32
N GLY A 518 0.29 -4.87 -18.65
CA GLY A 518 0.74 -5.95 -19.54
C GLY A 518 0.81 -5.59 -21.02
N PHE A 519 0.44 -4.37 -21.44
CA PHE A 519 0.57 -3.92 -22.83
C PHE A 519 1.80 -3.02 -23.01
N SER A 520 3.00 -3.62 -23.10
CA SER A 520 4.27 -2.85 -23.16
C SER A 520 4.62 -2.29 -24.54
N LEU A 521 3.80 -2.58 -25.56
CA LEU A 521 3.94 -1.98 -26.88
C LEU A 521 3.77 -0.46 -26.80
N MET A 522 2.67 0.00 -26.16
CA MET A 522 2.59 1.40 -25.75
C MET A 522 3.45 1.62 -24.52
N LYS A 523 4.52 2.41 -24.65
CA LYS A 523 5.45 2.65 -23.54
C LYS A 523 4.80 3.56 -22.48
N GLN A 524 4.97 4.88 -22.66
CA GLN A 524 4.38 5.91 -21.79
C GLN A 524 3.71 7.01 -22.62
N ARG A 525 4.10 7.16 -23.88
CA ARG A 525 3.40 7.95 -24.89
C ARG A 525 3.05 6.96 -26.01
N PRO A 526 1.79 6.52 -26.14
CA PRO A 526 1.39 5.64 -27.24
C PRO A 526 1.66 6.36 -28.55
N GLU A 527 2.41 5.71 -29.44
CA GLU A 527 2.61 6.18 -30.81
C GLU A 527 1.30 6.10 -31.61
N PHE A 528 1.33 6.52 -32.87
CA PHE A 528 0.15 6.48 -33.74
C PHE A 528 -0.40 5.04 -33.85
N LEU A 529 -1.71 4.89 -33.67
CA LEU A 529 -2.46 3.63 -33.67
C LEU A 529 -2.16 2.65 -32.51
N GLU A 530 -1.21 2.93 -31.62
CA GLU A 530 -0.88 2.00 -30.52
C GLU A 530 -2.00 1.94 -29.48
N TRP A 531 -2.72 3.03 -29.28
CA TRP A 531 -3.84 3.09 -28.35
C TRP A 531 -5.05 2.33 -28.90
N GLU A 532 -5.34 2.46 -30.19
CA GLU A 532 -6.40 1.73 -30.90
C GLU A 532 -6.11 0.22 -30.91
N LEU A 533 -4.84 -0.17 -31.12
CA LEU A 533 -4.41 -1.56 -30.97
C LEU A 533 -4.60 -2.07 -29.54
N PHE A 534 -4.22 -1.27 -28.53
CA PHE A 534 -4.46 -1.60 -27.13
C PHE A 534 -5.95 -1.79 -26.83
N THR A 535 -6.81 -0.88 -27.28
CA THR A 535 -8.27 -0.97 -27.10
C THR A 535 -8.80 -2.28 -27.69
N ARG A 536 -8.27 -2.71 -28.85
CA ARG A 536 -8.62 -4.01 -29.45
C ARG A 536 -8.14 -5.20 -28.63
N TYR A 537 -6.90 -5.17 -28.13
CA TYR A 537 -6.36 -6.18 -27.20
C TYR A 537 -7.20 -6.29 -25.92
N ARG A 538 -7.58 -5.17 -25.32
CA ARG A 538 -8.50 -5.11 -24.18
C ARG A 538 -9.82 -5.79 -24.50
N GLN A 539 -10.38 -5.53 -25.68
CA GLN A 539 -11.63 -6.14 -26.11
C GLN A 539 -11.51 -7.65 -26.32
N HIS A 540 -10.40 -8.14 -26.90
CA HIS A 540 -10.12 -9.58 -26.97
C HIS A 540 -10.15 -10.22 -25.59
N HIS A 541 -9.57 -9.57 -24.58
CA HIS A 541 -9.57 -10.10 -23.22
C HIS A 541 -10.98 -10.06 -22.59
N GLN A 542 -11.81 -9.04 -22.85
CA GLN A 542 -13.21 -9.06 -22.40
C GLN A 542 -13.99 -10.23 -23.02
N GLN A 543 -13.78 -10.51 -24.30
CA GLN A 543 -14.40 -11.66 -24.97
C GLN A 543 -13.85 -13.00 -24.48
N ARG A 544 -12.54 -13.09 -24.19
CA ARG A 544 -11.94 -14.25 -23.51
C ARG A 544 -12.62 -14.54 -22.19
N ARG A 545 -12.88 -13.51 -21.38
CA ARG A 545 -13.63 -13.66 -20.11
C ARG A 545 -15.07 -14.11 -20.35
N ARG A 546 -15.75 -13.54 -21.35
CA ARG A 546 -17.10 -13.97 -21.76
C ARG A 546 -17.13 -15.46 -22.10
N LEU A 547 -16.16 -15.94 -22.88
CA LEU A 547 -16.01 -17.35 -23.26
C LEU A 547 -15.70 -18.26 -22.07
N ALA A 548 -14.78 -17.85 -21.21
CA ALA A 548 -14.47 -18.58 -19.99
C ALA A 548 -15.71 -18.79 -19.10
N LEU A 549 -16.49 -17.74 -18.85
CA LEU A 549 -17.73 -17.83 -18.07
C LEU A 549 -18.81 -18.69 -18.76
N LEU A 550 -18.90 -18.63 -20.09
CA LEU A 550 -19.82 -19.44 -20.88
C LEU A 550 -19.52 -20.95 -20.75
N HIS A 551 -18.24 -21.30 -20.80
CA HIS A 551 -17.78 -22.69 -20.81
C HIS A 551 -17.39 -23.23 -19.42
N GLY A 552 -17.37 -22.40 -18.38
CA GLY A 552 -17.02 -22.81 -17.01
C GLY A 552 -15.52 -22.97 -16.77
N LEU A 553 -14.72 -22.11 -17.40
CA LEU A 553 -13.26 -22.07 -17.34
C LEU A 553 -12.76 -20.74 -16.76
N GLU A 554 -13.58 -20.05 -15.98
CA GLU A 554 -13.17 -18.90 -15.17
C GLU A 554 -12.26 -19.31 -14.00
N PRO A 555 -11.42 -18.40 -13.47
CA PRO A 555 -10.62 -18.67 -12.29
C PRO A 555 -11.46 -19.21 -11.13
N VAL A 556 -10.90 -20.19 -10.42
CA VAL A 556 -11.47 -20.71 -9.19
C VAL A 556 -10.58 -20.22 -8.05
N ALA A 557 -11.15 -19.59 -7.03
CA ALA A 557 -10.37 -18.95 -5.95
C ALA A 557 -9.38 -19.90 -5.23
N ASN A 558 -9.60 -21.21 -5.31
CA ASN A 558 -8.78 -22.24 -4.68
C ASN A 558 -7.98 -23.09 -5.68
N GLU A 559 -7.88 -22.68 -6.96
CA GLU A 559 -7.16 -23.46 -7.96
C GLU A 559 -5.65 -23.47 -7.68
N THR A 560 -5.06 -24.66 -7.79
CA THR A 560 -3.61 -24.83 -7.79
C THR A 560 -3.00 -24.40 -9.13
N ALA A 561 -1.68 -24.30 -9.21
CA ALA A 561 -1.00 -23.91 -10.45
C ALA A 561 -1.27 -24.89 -11.63
N GLN A 562 -1.40 -26.18 -11.36
CA GLN A 562 -1.67 -27.21 -12.37
C GLN A 562 -3.12 -27.16 -12.88
N GLU A 563 -4.07 -26.94 -11.97
CA GLU A 563 -5.48 -26.75 -12.32
C GLU A 563 -5.66 -25.47 -13.15
N ARG A 564 -5.00 -24.39 -12.74
CA ARG A 564 -4.94 -23.13 -13.49
C ARG A 564 -4.36 -23.32 -14.88
N ASP A 565 -3.24 -24.04 -15.00
CA ASP A 565 -2.60 -24.28 -16.29
C ASP A 565 -3.53 -25.07 -17.22
N THR A 566 -4.14 -26.15 -16.71
CA THR A 566 -5.14 -26.94 -17.43
C THR A 566 -6.34 -26.08 -17.86
N ARG A 567 -6.84 -25.22 -16.96
CA ARG A 567 -7.96 -24.31 -17.22
C ARG A 567 -7.62 -23.30 -18.32
N ARG A 568 -6.47 -22.62 -18.19
CA ARG A 568 -5.99 -21.64 -19.18
C ARG A 568 -5.73 -22.28 -20.53
N HIS A 569 -5.17 -23.49 -20.56
CA HIS A 569 -4.94 -24.24 -21.79
C HIS A 569 -6.24 -24.51 -22.54
N ARG A 570 -7.26 -25.04 -21.85
CA ARG A 570 -8.60 -25.25 -22.45
C ARG A 570 -9.24 -23.95 -22.89
N LEU A 571 -9.04 -22.86 -22.15
CA LEU A 571 -9.54 -21.53 -22.53
C LEU A 571 -8.85 -21.02 -23.80
N ASP A 572 -7.55 -21.22 -23.94
CA ASP A 572 -6.79 -20.85 -25.15
C ASP A 572 -7.34 -21.57 -26.38
N GLU A 573 -7.58 -22.88 -26.31
CA GLU A 573 -8.17 -23.64 -27.42
C GLU A 573 -9.55 -23.13 -27.83
N ILE A 574 -10.37 -22.71 -26.85
CA ILE A 574 -11.70 -22.13 -27.12
C ILE A 574 -11.57 -20.73 -27.75
N CYS A 575 -10.64 -19.91 -27.27
CA CYS A 575 -10.38 -18.59 -27.84
C CYS A 575 -9.93 -18.69 -29.30
N GLU A 576 -8.99 -19.58 -29.58
CA GLU A 576 -8.37 -19.76 -30.91
C GLU A 576 -9.31 -20.31 -31.97
N ARG A 577 -10.50 -20.78 -31.59
CA ARG A 577 -11.55 -21.24 -32.51
C ARG A 577 -12.79 -20.35 -32.52
N THR A 578 -12.82 -19.29 -31.71
CA THR A 578 -13.97 -18.38 -31.64
C THR A 578 -13.63 -17.08 -32.37
N PRO A 579 -14.41 -16.68 -33.38
CA PRO A 579 -14.29 -15.38 -34.02
C PRO A 579 -14.45 -14.23 -33.02
N PHE A 580 -13.63 -13.19 -33.20
CA PHE A 580 -13.75 -11.94 -32.47
C PHE A 580 -15.04 -11.20 -32.87
N ASP A 581 -15.78 -10.71 -31.87
CA ASP A 581 -17.05 -10.02 -32.09
C ASP A 581 -16.85 -8.49 -32.12
N GLU A 582 -16.77 -7.92 -33.32
CA GLU A 582 -16.59 -6.47 -33.50
C GLU A 582 -17.77 -5.64 -32.97
N ARG A 583 -18.96 -6.24 -32.74
CA ARG A 583 -20.14 -5.52 -32.23
C ARG A 583 -19.95 -5.03 -30.80
N GLU A 584 -19.11 -5.73 -30.02
CA GLU A 584 -18.76 -5.31 -28.67
C GLU A 584 -17.62 -4.27 -28.64
N MET A 585 -16.97 -4.00 -29.78
CA MET A 585 -15.94 -2.98 -29.86
C MET A 585 -16.57 -1.59 -29.71
N HIS A 586 -16.29 -0.95 -28.60
CA HIS A 586 -16.68 0.43 -28.33
C HIS A 586 -15.46 1.34 -28.38
N VAL A 587 -15.69 2.56 -28.85
CA VAL A 587 -14.65 3.58 -29.02
C VAL A 587 -14.85 4.61 -27.92
N ASN A 588 -13.87 4.75 -27.03
CA ASN A 588 -13.88 5.84 -26.05
C ASN A 588 -13.50 7.16 -26.74
N ASP A 589 -13.64 8.26 -26.01
CA ASP A 589 -13.29 9.56 -26.56
C ASP A 589 -11.84 9.69 -27.10
N ASP A 590 -11.66 10.53 -28.12
CA ASP A 590 -10.40 10.81 -28.83
C ASP A 590 -9.80 9.60 -29.58
N GLU A 591 -10.42 8.42 -29.49
CA GLU A 591 -9.98 7.20 -30.20
C GLU A 591 -10.50 7.18 -31.65
N MET A 592 -9.69 6.66 -32.57
CA MET A 592 -10.10 6.49 -33.97
C MET A 592 -10.80 5.14 -34.19
N LYS A 593 -11.87 5.12 -35.00
CA LYS A 593 -12.45 3.85 -35.50
C LYS A 593 -11.50 3.24 -36.53
N VAL A 594 -10.89 2.11 -36.21
CA VAL A 594 -9.90 1.44 -37.07
C VAL A 594 -10.27 -0.03 -37.29
N SER A 595 -10.25 -0.48 -38.55
CA SER A 595 -10.50 -1.88 -38.91
C SER A 595 -9.32 -2.79 -38.56
N VAL A 596 -9.57 -4.10 -38.46
CA VAL A 596 -8.51 -5.10 -38.22
C VAL A 596 -7.45 -5.08 -39.33
N GLU A 597 -7.85 -4.93 -40.60
CA GLU A 597 -6.91 -4.93 -41.73
C GLU A 597 -5.98 -3.72 -41.72
N THR A 598 -6.47 -2.55 -41.29
CA THR A 598 -5.61 -1.37 -41.11
C THR A 598 -4.58 -1.59 -39.99
N LEU A 599 -5.00 -2.15 -38.86
CA LEU A 599 -4.07 -2.47 -37.77
C LEU A 599 -3.05 -3.55 -38.18
N ARG A 600 -3.48 -4.60 -38.89
CA ARG A 600 -2.62 -5.67 -39.40
C ARG A 600 -1.58 -5.17 -40.38
N SER A 601 -2.00 -4.35 -41.35
CA SER A 601 -1.08 -3.79 -42.35
C SER A 601 -0.07 -2.81 -41.74
N TRP A 602 -0.43 -2.14 -40.64
CA TRP A 602 0.45 -1.22 -39.93
C TRP A 602 1.42 -1.90 -38.96
N PHE A 603 0.91 -2.75 -38.06
CA PHE A 603 1.70 -3.39 -37.00
C PHE A 603 2.29 -4.76 -37.39
N GLY A 604 1.77 -5.38 -38.46
CA GLY A 604 2.04 -6.76 -38.84
C GLY A 604 0.95 -7.72 -38.36
N VAL A 605 0.67 -8.76 -39.15
CA VAL A 605 -0.40 -9.75 -38.88
C VAL A 605 -0.15 -10.52 -37.59
N TYR A 606 1.11 -10.78 -37.20
CA TYR A 606 1.44 -11.44 -35.93
C TYR A 606 0.87 -10.73 -34.68
N MET A 607 0.54 -9.44 -34.76
CA MET A 607 -0.06 -8.72 -33.62
C MET A 607 -1.56 -9.00 -33.49
N LEU A 608 -2.25 -9.22 -34.61
CA LEU A 608 -3.67 -9.58 -34.67
C LEU A 608 -3.81 -10.79 -35.60
N PRO A 609 -3.38 -11.97 -35.12
CA PRO A 609 -3.13 -13.12 -35.97
C PRO A 609 -4.42 -13.65 -36.58
N SER A 610 -4.32 -14.13 -37.82
CA SER A 610 -5.33 -15.03 -38.35
C SER A 610 -5.14 -16.44 -37.77
N PRO A 611 -6.19 -17.28 -37.71
CA PRO A 611 -6.10 -18.65 -37.23
C PRO A 611 -4.96 -19.44 -37.87
N THR A 612 -4.71 -19.25 -39.18
CA THR A 612 -3.58 -19.88 -39.87
C THR A 612 -2.22 -19.44 -39.31
N VAL A 613 -2.07 -18.15 -38.98
CA VAL A 613 -0.84 -17.64 -38.33
C VAL A 613 -0.69 -18.20 -36.92
N VAL A 614 -1.78 -18.31 -36.15
CA VAL A 614 -1.75 -18.94 -34.82
C VAL A 614 -1.27 -20.38 -34.93
N ASN A 615 -1.89 -21.18 -35.82
CA ASN A 615 -1.53 -22.57 -36.04
C ASN A 615 -0.07 -22.74 -36.47
N ALA A 616 0.42 -21.88 -37.37
CA ALA A 616 1.80 -21.90 -37.84
C ALA A 616 2.81 -21.57 -36.72
N VAL A 617 2.49 -20.65 -35.81
CA VAL A 617 3.36 -20.26 -34.68
C VAL A 617 3.33 -21.29 -33.54
N LEU A 618 2.16 -21.88 -33.25
CA LEU A 618 2.03 -22.90 -32.22
C LEU A 618 2.63 -24.25 -32.66
N GLY A 619 2.45 -24.63 -33.92
CA GLY A 619 3.03 -25.86 -34.48
C GLY A 619 4.48 -25.71 -34.98
N GLY A 620 4.95 -24.48 -35.15
CA GLY A 620 6.28 -24.16 -35.68
C GLY A 620 7.38 -24.07 -34.63
N SER A 621 8.62 -24.22 -35.10
CA SER A 621 9.85 -24.13 -34.29
C SER A 621 10.78 -22.97 -34.65
N ALA A 622 10.71 -22.46 -35.87
CA ALA A 622 11.64 -21.42 -36.35
C ALA A 622 11.46 -20.11 -35.58
N SER A 623 12.55 -19.36 -35.41
CA SER A 623 12.52 -18.00 -34.82
C SER A 623 12.39 -16.90 -35.87
N VAL A 624 12.73 -17.19 -37.13
CA VAL A 624 12.78 -16.22 -38.24
C VAL A 624 11.38 -15.83 -38.71
N ASN A 625 10.37 -16.69 -38.49
CA ASN A 625 9.03 -16.55 -39.03
C ASN A 625 8.10 -15.72 -38.12
N LEU A 626 8.48 -14.49 -37.78
CA LEU A 626 7.53 -13.49 -37.29
C LEU A 626 6.64 -13.04 -38.47
N HIS A 627 5.46 -13.64 -38.61
CA HIS A 627 4.59 -13.46 -39.77
C HIS A 627 4.03 -12.02 -39.87
N LEU A 628 4.72 -11.17 -40.62
CA LEU A 628 4.32 -9.77 -40.85
C LEU A 628 3.09 -9.67 -41.76
N TYR A 629 2.96 -10.57 -42.73
CA TYR A 629 1.88 -10.63 -43.71
C TYR A 629 0.98 -11.84 -43.48
N HIS A 630 -0.17 -11.87 -44.17
CA HIS A 630 -1.10 -13.00 -44.13
C HIS A 630 -0.46 -14.27 -44.67
N LEU A 631 -0.93 -15.42 -44.18
CA LEU A 631 -0.60 -16.75 -44.72
C LEU A 631 -1.75 -17.27 -45.59
N ALA A 632 -1.41 -18.17 -46.51
CA ALA A 632 -2.40 -18.86 -47.33
C ALA A 632 -3.19 -19.86 -46.47
N ASP A 633 -4.52 -19.84 -46.59
CA ASP A 633 -5.43 -20.83 -46.01
C ASP A 633 -5.51 -22.08 -46.89
N GLU A 634 -6.24 -23.11 -46.44
CA GLU A 634 -6.51 -24.35 -47.18
C GLU A 634 -7.15 -24.09 -48.57
N MET A 635 -7.87 -22.98 -48.71
CA MET A 635 -8.50 -22.55 -49.96
C MET A 635 -7.57 -21.75 -50.90
N GLY A 636 -6.31 -21.55 -50.53
CA GLY A 636 -5.34 -20.74 -51.28
C GLY A 636 -5.56 -19.22 -51.20
N THR A 637 -6.48 -18.77 -50.34
CA THR A 637 -6.75 -17.34 -50.06
C THR A 637 -5.96 -16.86 -48.84
N ALA A 638 -5.73 -15.55 -48.72
CA ALA A 638 -5.21 -14.98 -47.48
C ALA A 638 -6.26 -15.12 -46.36
N ASP A 639 -5.90 -15.74 -45.23
CA ASP A 639 -6.82 -15.88 -44.10
C ASP A 639 -6.97 -14.55 -43.36
N THR A 640 -8.13 -13.90 -43.50
CA THR A 640 -8.45 -12.60 -42.89
C THR A 640 -9.32 -12.71 -41.64
N ARG A 641 -9.53 -13.90 -41.07
CA ARG A 641 -10.32 -14.06 -39.83
C ARG A 641 -9.59 -13.46 -38.62
N GLU A 642 -10.32 -12.82 -37.71
CA GLU A 642 -9.82 -12.40 -36.39
C GLU A 642 -10.46 -13.32 -35.35
N HIS A 643 -9.68 -14.18 -34.69
CA HIS A 643 -10.16 -14.97 -33.55
C HIS A 643 -9.75 -14.31 -32.23
N VAL A 644 -10.29 -14.77 -31.11
CA VAL A 644 -9.91 -14.25 -29.79
C VAL A 644 -8.44 -14.61 -29.48
N LEU A 645 -7.63 -13.63 -29.09
CA LEU A 645 -6.23 -13.83 -28.72
C LEU A 645 -6.07 -14.87 -27.59
N SER A 646 -5.00 -15.67 -27.69
CA SER A 646 -4.66 -16.70 -26.70
C SER A 646 -3.34 -16.41 -25.98
N GLY A 647 -3.24 -16.89 -24.74
CA GLY A 647 -2.06 -16.72 -23.90
C GLY A 647 -0.85 -17.46 -24.48
N ARG A 648 -1.04 -18.73 -24.88
CA ARG A 648 0.02 -19.55 -25.47
C ARG A 648 0.61 -18.96 -26.76
N TYR A 649 -0.20 -18.35 -27.62
CA TYR A 649 0.29 -17.69 -28.84
C TYR A 649 1.27 -16.55 -28.52
N LEU A 650 0.88 -15.64 -27.63
CA LEU A 650 1.73 -14.51 -27.24
C LEU A 650 3.01 -14.97 -26.50
N ASN A 651 2.94 -16.06 -25.74
CA ASN A 651 4.15 -16.66 -25.15
C ASN A 651 5.13 -17.16 -26.21
N ARG A 652 4.65 -17.77 -27.31
CA ARG A 652 5.52 -18.15 -28.44
C ARG A 652 6.15 -16.94 -29.12
N LEU A 653 5.41 -15.85 -29.29
CA LEU A 653 5.98 -14.59 -29.81
C LEU A 653 7.06 -14.01 -28.88
N LEU A 654 6.87 -14.09 -27.57
CA LEU A 654 7.81 -13.57 -26.57
C LEU A 654 9.18 -14.27 -26.60
N LEU A 655 9.27 -15.46 -27.19
CA LEU A 655 10.54 -16.16 -27.43
C LEU A 655 11.38 -15.53 -28.55
N LEU A 656 10.77 -14.72 -29.41
CA LEU A 656 11.42 -14.11 -30.58
C LEU A 656 12.09 -12.79 -30.21
N GLU A 657 13.39 -12.66 -30.49
CA GLU A 657 14.14 -11.42 -30.20
C GLU A 657 13.56 -10.20 -30.94
N SER A 658 13.07 -10.39 -32.17
CA SER A 658 12.40 -9.35 -32.96
C SER A 658 11.15 -8.81 -32.25
N TYR A 659 10.33 -9.70 -31.70
CA TYR A 659 9.15 -9.33 -30.93
C TYR A 659 9.52 -8.65 -29.60
N GLN A 660 10.50 -9.20 -28.87
CA GLN A 660 10.98 -8.61 -27.61
C GLN A 660 11.43 -7.15 -27.80
N ASN A 661 12.17 -6.86 -28.87
CA ASN A 661 12.56 -5.49 -29.21
C ASN A 661 11.33 -4.61 -29.52
N ARG A 662 10.38 -5.10 -30.34
CA ARG A 662 9.18 -4.34 -30.72
C ARG A 662 8.35 -3.89 -29.51
N VAL A 663 8.20 -4.74 -28.50
CA VAL A 663 7.39 -4.45 -27.30
C VAL A 663 8.20 -3.78 -26.17
N GLY A 664 9.41 -3.28 -26.48
CA GLY A 664 10.25 -2.55 -25.51
C GLY A 664 10.94 -3.43 -24.46
N ARG A 665 11.08 -4.72 -24.74
CA ARG A 665 11.66 -5.75 -23.87
C ARG A 665 12.99 -6.32 -24.41
N GLY A 666 13.64 -5.61 -25.34
CA GLY A 666 14.95 -6.01 -25.87
C GLY A 666 16.05 -6.19 -24.81
N PHE A 667 15.89 -5.57 -23.63
CA PHE A 667 16.81 -5.77 -22.49
C PHE A 667 16.88 -7.23 -22.03
N MET A 668 15.83 -8.04 -22.27
CA MET A 668 15.76 -9.44 -21.85
C MET A 668 16.94 -10.27 -22.37
N ASN A 669 17.42 -9.99 -23.58
CA ASN A 669 18.57 -10.68 -24.17
C ASN A 669 19.87 -10.48 -23.36
N HIS A 670 20.05 -9.30 -22.77
CA HIS A 670 21.29 -8.97 -22.03
C HIS A 670 21.30 -9.44 -20.57
N VAL A 671 20.11 -9.56 -19.97
CA VAL A 671 19.96 -9.81 -18.52
C VAL A 671 19.57 -11.25 -18.18
N VAL A 672 19.24 -12.09 -19.17
CA VAL A 672 18.85 -13.50 -18.97
C VAL A 672 19.97 -14.24 -18.21
N GLY A 673 19.70 -14.62 -16.96
CA GLY A 673 20.66 -15.31 -16.08
C GLY A 673 21.60 -14.41 -15.25
N ARG A 674 21.55 -13.09 -15.43
CA ARG A 674 22.30 -12.15 -14.55
C ARG A 674 21.63 -12.05 -13.19
N ALA A 675 22.43 -11.68 -12.18
CA ALA A 675 21.91 -11.36 -10.85
C ALA A 675 21.14 -10.03 -10.89
N PRO A 676 20.17 -9.81 -10.00
CA PRO A 676 19.68 -8.48 -9.73
C PRO A 676 20.85 -7.61 -9.24
N GLU A 677 20.83 -6.32 -9.55
CA GLU A 677 21.77 -5.39 -8.95
C GLU A 677 21.61 -5.37 -7.42
N PRO A 678 22.68 -5.54 -6.63
CA PRO A 678 22.59 -5.58 -5.17
C PRO A 678 21.97 -4.30 -4.61
N VAL A 679 20.95 -4.46 -3.76
CA VAL A 679 20.32 -3.33 -3.06
C VAL A 679 20.88 -3.28 -1.66
N VAL A 680 21.72 -2.29 -1.37
CA VAL A 680 22.37 -2.15 -0.07
C VAL A 680 21.44 -1.39 0.89
N PRO A 681 21.00 -2.00 2.01
CA PRO A 681 20.19 -1.29 2.99
C PRO A 681 21.00 -0.12 3.59
N HIS A 682 20.40 1.07 3.71
CA HIS A 682 21.07 2.27 4.21
C HIS A 682 22.29 2.73 3.39
N GLU A 683 22.30 2.49 2.06
CA GLU A 683 23.27 3.11 1.16
C GLU A 683 23.27 4.64 1.31
N GLN A 684 24.46 5.23 1.42
CA GLN A 684 24.62 6.65 1.74
C GLN A 684 25.03 7.46 0.50
N PRO A 685 24.53 8.71 0.35
CA PRO A 685 25.06 9.66 -0.62
C PRO A 685 26.45 10.17 -0.23
N GLN A 686 27.28 10.56 -1.21
CA GLN A 686 28.61 11.10 -0.94
C GLN A 686 28.61 12.35 -0.02
N GLU A 687 27.52 13.13 -0.02
CA GLU A 687 27.32 14.28 0.87
C GLU A 687 27.21 13.90 2.35
N VAL A 688 26.77 12.67 2.65
CA VAL A 688 26.72 12.12 4.01
C VAL A 688 28.04 11.43 4.34
N LEU A 689 28.58 10.61 3.42
CA LEU A 689 29.86 9.92 3.62
C LEU A 689 31.04 10.87 3.89
N ARG A 690 31.01 12.10 3.37
CA ARG A 690 32.08 13.09 3.65
C ARG A 690 32.22 13.42 5.15
N HIS A 691 31.20 13.15 5.96
CA HIS A 691 31.19 13.40 7.40
C HIS A 691 31.55 12.17 8.22
N PHE A 692 31.69 11.01 7.59
CA PHE A 692 32.12 9.81 8.29
C PHE A 692 33.61 9.95 8.60
N SER A 693 34.00 9.64 9.82
CA SER A 693 35.38 9.41 10.18
C SER A 693 35.99 8.29 9.32
N ALA A 694 37.32 8.16 9.32
CA ALA A 694 37.99 7.11 8.57
C ALA A 694 37.52 5.70 9.03
N GLU A 695 37.30 5.51 10.33
CA GLU A 695 36.79 4.26 10.91
C GLU A 695 35.33 3.97 10.52
N GLU A 696 34.43 4.96 10.63
CA GLU A 696 33.04 4.81 10.21
C GLU A 696 32.92 4.56 8.70
N ARG A 697 33.82 5.15 7.90
CA ARG A 697 33.89 4.88 6.46
C ARG A 697 34.36 3.45 6.20
N ALA A 698 35.35 2.95 6.94
CA ALA A 698 35.75 1.55 6.85
C ALA A 698 34.58 0.60 7.22
N MET A 699 33.82 0.93 8.27
CA MET A 699 32.60 0.20 8.65
C MET A 699 31.55 0.20 7.54
N TYR A 700 31.35 1.35 6.89
CA TYR A 700 30.43 1.48 5.75
C TYR A 700 30.86 0.59 4.58
N GLU A 701 32.13 0.63 4.17
CA GLU A 701 32.62 -0.20 3.06
C GLU A 701 32.55 -1.69 3.40
N GLN A 702 32.81 -2.08 4.65
CA GLN A 702 32.60 -3.46 5.11
C GLN A 702 31.13 -3.87 5.00
N HIS A 703 30.20 -3.01 5.41
CA HIS A 703 28.77 -3.26 5.28
C HIS A 703 28.35 -3.43 3.80
N VAL A 704 28.79 -2.52 2.91
CA VAL A 704 28.51 -2.60 1.47
C VAL A 704 29.05 -3.89 0.88
N LYS A 705 30.29 -4.26 1.22
CA LYS A 705 30.96 -5.48 0.76
C LYS A 705 30.22 -6.74 1.18
N GLU A 706 29.84 -6.84 2.46
CA GLU A 706 29.12 -8.01 2.99
C GLU A 706 27.75 -8.17 2.34
N GLN A 707 26.98 -7.09 2.20
CA GLN A 707 25.65 -7.13 1.57
C GLN A 707 25.74 -7.52 0.10
N THR A 708 26.68 -6.92 -0.63
CA THR A 708 26.92 -7.22 -2.05
C THR A 708 27.33 -8.68 -2.23
N SER A 709 28.32 -9.14 -1.47
CA SER A 709 28.82 -10.52 -1.55
C SER A 709 27.74 -11.54 -1.18
N ARG A 710 26.95 -11.24 -0.15
CA ARG A 710 25.82 -12.08 0.28
C ARG A 710 24.78 -12.21 -0.83
N GLN A 711 24.34 -11.10 -1.42
CA GLN A 711 23.27 -11.11 -2.44
C GLN A 711 23.72 -11.80 -3.73
N LEU A 712 24.95 -11.54 -4.17
CA LEU A 712 25.50 -12.20 -5.36
C LEU A 712 25.73 -13.70 -5.10
N GLY A 713 26.23 -14.07 -3.92
CA GLY A 713 26.39 -15.48 -3.52
C GLY A 713 25.05 -16.22 -3.37
N GLU A 714 24.00 -15.54 -2.89
CA GLU A 714 22.64 -16.08 -2.85
C GLU A 714 22.09 -16.33 -4.26
N TRP A 715 22.31 -15.41 -5.20
CA TRP A 715 21.93 -15.61 -6.60
C TRP A 715 22.68 -16.77 -7.25
N GLU A 716 23.99 -16.87 -7.01
CA GLU A 716 24.79 -17.99 -7.51
C GLU A 716 24.26 -19.33 -7.00
N ARG A 717 23.94 -19.43 -5.70
CA ARG A 717 23.33 -20.64 -5.10
C ARG A 717 21.97 -20.94 -5.73
N ALA A 718 21.12 -19.93 -5.90
CA ALA A 718 19.79 -20.10 -6.49
C ALA A 718 19.85 -20.56 -7.95
N MET A 719 20.76 -20.00 -8.75
CA MET A 719 20.89 -20.32 -10.16
C MET A 719 21.59 -21.64 -10.45
N LYS A 720 22.26 -22.26 -9.46
CA LYS A 720 22.69 -23.67 -9.54
C LYS A 720 21.52 -24.64 -9.61
N ARG A 721 20.32 -24.22 -9.15
CA ARG A 721 19.06 -24.99 -9.25
C ARG A 721 19.18 -26.42 -8.71
N ARG A 722 19.89 -26.55 -7.59
CA ARG A 722 20.03 -27.82 -6.87
C ARG A 722 18.71 -28.19 -6.20
N ARG A 723 18.38 -29.48 -6.22
CA ARG A 723 17.19 -30.03 -5.55
C ARG A 723 17.57 -31.17 -4.62
N TRP A 724 16.84 -31.31 -3.53
CA TRP A 724 17.01 -32.39 -2.57
C TRP A 724 16.46 -33.70 -3.14
N LEU A 725 17.35 -34.64 -3.40
CA LEU A 725 17.02 -35.98 -3.85
C LEU A 725 16.81 -36.87 -2.63
N THR A 726 15.55 -37.09 -2.26
CA THR A 726 15.17 -37.86 -1.06
C THR A 726 15.80 -39.26 -1.04
N ASP A 727 15.91 -39.92 -2.19
CA ASP A 727 16.44 -41.28 -2.28
C ASP A 727 17.95 -41.37 -1.97
N HIS A 728 18.69 -40.29 -2.25
CA HIS A 728 20.14 -40.23 -2.07
C HIS A 728 20.56 -39.37 -0.87
N GLN A 729 19.59 -38.73 -0.20
CA GLN A 729 19.78 -37.83 0.94
C GLN A 729 20.85 -36.76 0.68
N GLN A 730 20.80 -36.18 -0.52
CA GLN A 730 21.77 -35.22 -1.02
C GLN A 730 21.11 -34.22 -1.96
N TYR A 731 21.73 -33.06 -2.12
CA TYR A 731 21.37 -32.18 -3.21
C TYR A 731 21.97 -32.71 -4.52
N GLY A 732 21.21 -32.56 -5.60
CA GLY A 732 21.65 -32.84 -6.96
C GLY A 732 21.33 -31.68 -7.88
N HIS A 733 22.12 -31.49 -8.94
CA HIS A 733 21.86 -30.53 -10.01
C HIS A 733 21.85 -31.22 -11.37
N VAL A 734 21.07 -30.70 -12.30
CA VAL A 734 20.98 -31.26 -13.65
C VAL A 734 22.24 -30.89 -14.44
N VAL A 735 22.94 -31.90 -14.96
CA VAL A 735 24.12 -31.73 -15.81
C VAL A 735 23.74 -31.80 -17.28
N SER A 736 22.89 -32.75 -17.65
CA SER A 736 22.43 -32.92 -19.02
C SER A 736 20.93 -33.18 -19.11
N HIS A 737 20.34 -32.61 -20.15
CA HIS A 737 18.95 -32.81 -20.52
C HIS A 737 18.91 -33.69 -21.78
N GLY A 738 18.11 -34.76 -21.73
CA GLY A 738 17.73 -35.51 -22.91
C GLY A 738 16.73 -34.75 -23.79
N LEU A 739 16.27 -35.40 -24.86
CA LEU A 739 15.12 -34.92 -25.63
C LEU A 739 13.82 -35.28 -24.89
N GLU A 740 12.76 -34.51 -25.11
CA GLU A 740 11.42 -34.91 -24.65
C GLU A 740 11.06 -36.27 -25.23
N THR A 741 10.74 -37.23 -24.35
CA THR A 741 10.42 -38.61 -24.71
C THR A 741 9.03 -38.93 -24.19
N SER A 742 8.19 -39.47 -25.07
CA SER A 742 6.89 -40.01 -24.68
C SER A 742 7.09 -41.32 -23.90
N VAL A 743 6.56 -41.39 -22.69
CA VAL A 743 6.64 -42.56 -21.81
C VAL A 743 5.23 -43.04 -21.45
N VAL A 744 5.13 -44.32 -21.08
CA VAL A 744 3.92 -44.95 -20.55
C VAL A 744 4.28 -45.72 -19.28
N ASP A 745 3.29 -45.88 -18.40
CA ASP A 745 3.43 -46.71 -17.21
C ASP A 745 2.77 -48.09 -17.42
N LEU A 746 3.49 -49.13 -16.99
CA LEU A 746 3.10 -50.54 -17.02
C LEU A 746 2.99 -51.05 -15.57
N SER A 747 1.87 -51.64 -15.19
CA SER A 747 1.68 -52.24 -13.86
C SER A 747 1.93 -53.75 -13.89
N HIS A 748 2.85 -54.24 -13.06
CA HIS A 748 3.23 -55.64 -13.00
C HIS A 748 2.05 -56.48 -12.54
N THR A 749 1.75 -57.57 -13.25
CA THR A 749 0.55 -58.37 -12.98
C THR A 749 0.60 -59.08 -11.63
N GLU A 750 1.80 -59.43 -11.14
CA GLU A 750 1.93 -60.20 -9.90
C GLU A 750 2.13 -59.32 -8.66
N THR A 751 3.03 -58.33 -8.74
CA THR A 751 3.40 -57.50 -7.59
C THR A 751 2.64 -56.18 -7.52
N GLY A 752 1.97 -55.77 -8.61
CA GLY A 752 1.41 -54.43 -8.74
C GLY A 752 2.45 -53.31 -8.86
N ALA A 753 3.75 -53.64 -8.99
CA ALA A 753 4.80 -52.65 -9.16
C ALA A 753 4.60 -51.88 -10.48
N VAL A 754 4.77 -50.56 -10.45
CA VAL A 754 4.63 -49.71 -11.63
C VAL A 754 6.01 -49.45 -12.23
N LEU A 755 6.15 -49.74 -13.52
CA LEU A 755 7.36 -49.50 -14.30
C LEU A 755 7.04 -48.46 -15.39
N THR A 756 7.89 -47.45 -15.53
CA THR A 756 7.79 -46.48 -16.62
C THR A 756 8.68 -46.91 -17.79
N VAL A 757 8.14 -46.88 -19.00
CA VAL A 757 8.81 -47.37 -20.21
C VAL A 757 8.69 -46.33 -21.33
N SER A 758 9.75 -46.16 -22.13
CA SER A 758 9.70 -45.31 -23.32
C SER A 758 8.79 -45.92 -24.38
N THR A 759 7.77 -45.17 -24.79
CA THR A 759 6.82 -45.61 -25.84
C THR A 759 7.54 -46.00 -27.12
N LYS A 760 8.56 -45.24 -27.52
CA LYS A 760 9.35 -45.48 -28.74
C LYS A 760 10.10 -46.81 -28.73
N ALA A 761 10.52 -47.31 -27.56
CA ALA A 761 11.25 -48.58 -27.49
C ALA A 761 10.32 -49.80 -27.55
N TYR A 762 9.09 -49.67 -27.05
CA TYR A 762 8.09 -50.75 -26.98
C TYR A 762 6.86 -50.45 -27.85
N GLU A 763 7.07 -49.68 -28.93
CA GLU A 763 5.98 -49.16 -29.76
C GLU A 763 5.14 -50.30 -30.33
N GLN A 764 5.80 -51.38 -30.78
CA GLN A 764 5.14 -52.56 -31.34
C GLN A 764 4.26 -53.27 -30.31
N GLU A 765 4.76 -53.50 -29.09
CA GLU A 765 4.00 -54.17 -28.03
C GLU A 765 2.87 -53.29 -27.51
N ILE A 766 3.12 -51.99 -27.33
CA ILE A 766 2.11 -51.03 -26.87
C ILE A 766 0.98 -50.91 -27.90
N GLU A 767 1.32 -50.82 -29.20
CA GLU A 767 0.33 -50.82 -30.27
C GLU A 767 -0.45 -52.14 -30.30
N ALA A 768 0.20 -53.29 -30.11
CA ALA A 768 -0.49 -54.57 -30.02
C ALA A 768 -1.48 -54.64 -28.82
N VAL A 769 -1.15 -54.01 -27.69
CA VAL A 769 -2.04 -53.88 -26.53
C VAL A 769 -3.19 -52.94 -26.81
N ARG A 770 -2.93 -51.79 -27.46
CA ARG A 770 -3.97 -50.83 -27.87
C ARG A 770 -4.93 -51.46 -28.88
N MET A 771 -4.42 -52.30 -29.77
CA MET A 771 -5.19 -53.13 -30.71
C MET A 771 -5.84 -54.35 -30.03
N LYS A 772 -5.66 -54.52 -28.72
CA LYS A 772 -6.19 -55.63 -27.90
C LYS A 772 -5.80 -57.02 -28.38
N THR A 773 -4.71 -57.14 -29.15
CA THR A 773 -4.23 -58.41 -29.68
C THR A 773 -3.55 -59.22 -28.58
N ASN A 774 -2.62 -58.58 -27.86
CA ASN A 774 -2.00 -59.12 -26.67
C ASN A 774 -2.29 -58.14 -25.54
N ALA A 775 -3.12 -58.52 -24.56
CA ALA A 775 -3.54 -57.60 -23.50
C ALA A 775 -2.42 -57.27 -22.49
N THR A 776 -1.26 -57.93 -22.60
CA THR A 776 -0.16 -57.82 -21.65
C THR A 776 1.17 -57.61 -22.40
N ILE A 777 2.08 -56.88 -21.77
CA ILE A 777 3.44 -56.62 -22.26
C ILE A 777 4.38 -57.43 -21.40
N LYS A 778 5.23 -58.25 -22.02
CA LYS A 778 6.24 -59.03 -21.31
C LYS A 778 7.58 -58.29 -21.40
N VAL A 779 8.11 -57.84 -20.26
CA VAL A 779 9.42 -57.18 -20.13
C VAL A 779 10.27 -58.02 -19.19
N ASP A 780 11.44 -58.47 -19.65
CA ASP A 780 12.40 -59.27 -18.88
C ASP A 780 11.80 -60.50 -18.18
N GLY A 781 10.82 -61.15 -18.83
CA GLY A 781 10.15 -62.33 -18.29
C GLY A 781 8.91 -62.03 -17.45
N MET A 782 8.83 -60.83 -16.88
CA MET A 782 7.72 -60.33 -16.07
C MET A 782 6.62 -59.75 -16.96
N VAL A 783 5.37 -59.97 -16.57
CA VAL A 783 4.20 -59.55 -17.36
C VAL A 783 3.59 -58.31 -16.75
N TYR A 784 3.33 -57.29 -17.55
CA TYR A 784 2.76 -56.02 -17.11
C TYR A 784 1.53 -55.66 -17.94
N ASN A 785 0.60 -54.95 -17.31
CA ASN A 785 -0.57 -54.36 -17.95
C ASN A 785 -0.31 -52.88 -18.22
N LEU A 786 -0.58 -52.43 -19.44
CA LEU A 786 -0.53 -51.01 -19.78
C LEU A 786 -1.60 -50.24 -18.98
N LEU A 787 -1.20 -49.20 -18.24
CA LEU A 787 -2.13 -48.37 -17.48
C LEU A 787 -2.95 -47.43 -18.40
N PRO A 788 -4.22 -47.14 -18.07
CA PRO A 788 -5.01 -46.18 -18.82
C PRO A 788 -4.44 -44.76 -18.63
N ASN A 789 -4.26 -44.02 -19.73
CA ASN A 789 -3.89 -42.60 -19.78
C ASN A 789 -2.49 -42.24 -19.26
N SER A 790 -1.62 -43.20 -18.92
CA SER A 790 -0.28 -42.93 -18.38
C SER A 790 0.72 -42.37 -19.42
N GLU A 791 0.22 -41.93 -20.57
CA GLU A 791 0.98 -41.29 -21.63
C GLU A 791 1.34 -39.87 -21.25
N ARG A 792 2.62 -39.65 -20.99
CA ARG A 792 3.17 -38.36 -20.61
C ARG A 792 4.47 -38.09 -21.35
N ARG A 793 4.82 -36.82 -21.50
CA ARG A 793 6.12 -36.40 -22.04
C ARG A 793 7.02 -36.03 -20.90
N VAL A 794 8.16 -36.69 -20.82
CA VAL A 794 9.17 -36.42 -19.79
C VAL A 794 10.51 -36.19 -20.47
N VAL A 795 11.39 -35.46 -19.80
CA VAL A 795 12.77 -35.28 -20.23
C VAL A 795 13.66 -36.13 -19.33
N PRO A 796 14.44 -37.09 -19.88
CA PRO A 796 15.47 -37.76 -19.09
C PRO A 796 16.53 -36.75 -18.64
N LEU A 797 16.82 -36.70 -17.35
CA LEU A 797 17.80 -35.79 -16.76
C LEU A 797 18.93 -36.61 -16.15
N THR A 798 20.18 -36.25 -16.46
CA THR A 798 21.32 -36.75 -15.70
C THR A 798 21.62 -35.75 -14.61
N VAL A 799 21.39 -36.15 -13.37
CA VAL A 799 21.52 -35.33 -12.16
C VAL A 799 22.81 -35.71 -11.45
N GLN A 800 23.69 -34.73 -11.24
CA GLN A 800 24.91 -34.91 -10.46
C GLN A 800 24.66 -34.55 -8.99
N LEU A 801 24.94 -35.52 -8.12
CA LEU A 801 24.93 -35.39 -6.67
C LEU A 801 26.14 -34.60 -6.17
N ASP A 802 26.07 -34.11 -4.94
CA ASP A 802 27.22 -33.51 -4.25
C ASP A 802 28.40 -34.47 -4.09
N SER A 803 28.15 -35.78 -3.98
CA SER A 803 29.19 -36.82 -3.97
C SER A 803 29.96 -36.94 -5.30
N GLY A 804 29.51 -36.26 -6.36
CA GLY A 804 30.05 -36.39 -7.71
C GLY A 804 29.46 -37.54 -8.51
N GLU A 805 28.55 -38.33 -7.92
CA GLU A 805 27.80 -39.40 -8.58
C GLU A 805 26.79 -38.82 -9.58
N LYS A 806 26.49 -39.59 -10.64
CA LYS A 806 25.50 -39.22 -11.66
C LYS A 806 24.36 -40.22 -11.63
N ILE A 807 23.13 -39.72 -11.57
CA ILE A 807 21.92 -40.52 -11.60
C ILE A 807 21.10 -40.08 -12.81
N ASP A 808 20.45 -41.02 -13.48
CA ASP A 808 19.42 -40.70 -14.46
C ASP A 808 18.04 -40.71 -13.78
N MET A 809 17.35 -39.58 -13.87
CA MET A 809 16.04 -39.34 -13.27
C MET A 809 15.12 -38.69 -14.31
N THR A 810 13.82 -38.92 -14.22
CA THR A 810 12.88 -38.22 -15.11
C THR A 810 12.70 -36.77 -14.65
N SER A 811 12.40 -35.85 -15.58
CA SER A 811 12.08 -34.47 -15.22
C SER A 811 10.89 -34.36 -14.29
N GLU A 812 9.91 -35.25 -14.43
CA GLU A 812 8.74 -35.26 -13.56
C GLU A 812 9.12 -35.59 -12.10
N ASP A 813 9.97 -36.60 -11.89
CA ASP A 813 10.41 -36.98 -10.54
C ASP A 813 11.31 -35.89 -9.95
N PHE A 814 12.24 -35.35 -10.75
CA PHE A 814 13.11 -34.27 -10.32
C PHE A 814 12.33 -32.98 -9.98
N ASP A 815 11.26 -32.66 -10.72
CA ASP A 815 10.46 -31.47 -10.46
C ASP A 815 9.67 -31.55 -9.15
N ARG A 816 9.37 -32.77 -8.68
CA ARG A 816 8.75 -33.02 -7.36
C ARG A 816 9.73 -32.79 -6.20
N CYS A 817 11.04 -32.76 -6.46
CA CYS A 817 12.05 -32.53 -5.43
C CYS A 817 12.08 -31.06 -4.97
N GLU A 818 12.40 -30.85 -3.69
CA GLU A 818 12.52 -29.53 -3.07
C GLU A 818 13.79 -28.80 -3.52
N LEU A 819 13.71 -27.49 -3.77
CA LEU A 819 14.85 -26.67 -4.19
C LEU A 819 15.72 -26.28 -2.99
N GLU A 820 17.04 -26.23 -3.17
CA GLU A 820 17.97 -25.70 -2.15
C GLU A 820 17.71 -24.22 -1.84
N ALA A 821 17.48 -23.43 -2.89
CA ALA A 821 17.28 -21.99 -2.78
C ALA A 821 16.16 -21.55 -3.73
N PHE A 822 15.10 -20.98 -3.16
CA PHE A 822 13.95 -20.47 -3.90
C PHE A 822 13.68 -19.00 -3.55
N PRO A 823 14.56 -18.07 -3.96
CA PRO A 823 14.39 -16.66 -3.64
C PRO A 823 13.23 -16.05 -4.45
N ARG A 824 12.58 -15.02 -3.89
CA ARG A 824 11.42 -14.37 -4.53
C ARG A 824 11.74 -13.65 -5.85
N ASN A 825 13.03 -13.40 -6.11
CA ASN A 825 13.55 -12.66 -7.27
C ASN A 825 14.02 -13.58 -8.42
N LEU A 826 13.68 -14.87 -8.42
CA LEU A 826 14.07 -15.79 -9.50
C LEU A 826 13.67 -15.30 -10.91
N ASN A 827 12.50 -14.66 -11.04
CA ASN A 827 11.98 -14.15 -12.32
C ASN A 827 12.31 -12.67 -12.59
N HIS A 828 13.18 -12.05 -11.79
CA HIS A 828 13.48 -10.61 -11.92
C HIS A 828 14.00 -10.24 -13.32
N ALA A 829 14.75 -11.14 -13.98
CA ALA A 829 15.37 -10.89 -15.28
C ALA A 829 14.36 -10.54 -16.39
N LEU A 830 13.12 -11.05 -16.30
CA LEU A 830 12.05 -10.71 -17.27
C LEU A 830 11.66 -9.24 -17.22
N ASN A 831 11.88 -8.57 -16.08
CA ASN A 831 11.59 -7.17 -15.83
C ASN A 831 12.71 -6.56 -14.98
N TYR A 832 13.96 -6.62 -15.47
CA TYR A 832 15.15 -6.25 -14.70
C TYR A 832 15.02 -4.85 -14.07
N GLY A 833 15.19 -4.77 -12.75
CA GLY A 833 15.09 -3.53 -11.96
C GLY A 833 13.66 -3.02 -11.72
N ILE A 834 12.64 -3.68 -12.25
CA ILE A 834 11.22 -3.43 -11.96
C ILE A 834 10.77 -4.45 -10.89
N ALA A 835 9.49 -4.49 -10.53
CA ALA A 835 8.93 -5.49 -9.62
C ALA A 835 9.05 -6.93 -10.19
N ASN A 836 9.12 -7.90 -9.27
CA ASN A 836 9.11 -9.32 -9.61
C ASN A 836 7.69 -9.79 -9.90
N TYR A 837 7.48 -10.46 -11.04
CA TYR A 837 6.20 -11.07 -11.41
C TYR A 837 6.35 -12.59 -11.55
N ALA A 838 5.31 -13.33 -11.17
CA ALA A 838 5.25 -14.79 -11.30
C ALA A 838 4.72 -15.28 -12.66
N TYR A 839 4.35 -14.34 -13.55
CA TYR A 839 3.76 -14.56 -14.86
C TYR A 839 4.51 -13.74 -15.93
N ASN A 840 4.29 -14.05 -17.20
CA ASN A 840 4.93 -13.34 -18.31
C ASN A 840 4.29 -11.95 -18.50
N ARG A 841 4.86 -10.93 -17.84
CA ARG A 841 4.38 -9.54 -17.92
C ARG A 841 4.46 -8.91 -19.33
N GLY A 842 5.19 -9.52 -20.26
CA GLY A 842 5.19 -9.12 -21.67
C GLY A 842 4.04 -9.71 -22.50
N ASN A 843 3.28 -10.62 -21.92
CA ASN A 843 2.08 -11.19 -22.50
C ASN A 843 0.85 -10.49 -21.92
N TYR A 844 0.15 -9.72 -22.75
CA TYR A 844 -1.05 -8.99 -22.33
C TYR A 844 -2.13 -9.93 -21.80
N VAL A 845 -2.40 -11.04 -22.50
CA VAL A 845 -3.45 -12.00 -22.14
C VAL A 845 -3.11 -12.69 -20.81
N GLU A 846 -1.87 -13.14 -20.63
CA GLU A 846 -1.44 -13.79 -19.39
C GLU A 846 -1.43 -12.83 -18.20
N THR A 847 -1.06 -11.57 -18.43
CA THR A 847 -1.10 -10.52 -17.40
C THR A 847 -2.54 -10.27 -16.95
N GLN A 848 -3.46 -10.10 -17.90
CA GLN A 848 -4.87 -9.85 -17.59
C GLN A 848 -5.58 -11.09 -17.00
N ASP A 849 -5.20 -12.31 -17.40
CA ASP A 849 -5.63 -13.55 -16.75
C ASP A 849 -5.10 -13.63 -15.31
N SER A 850 -3.86 -13.22 -15.05
CA SER A 850 -3.29 -13.22 -13.69
C SER A 850 -3.99 -12.20 -12.78
N ILE A 851 -4.29 -11.00 -13.29
CA ILE A 851 -5.11 -10.01 -12.57
C ILE A 851 -6.53 -10.56 -12.30
N TRP A 852 -7.11 -11.29 -13.25
CA TRP A 852 -8.40 -11.95 -13.05
C TRP A 852 -8.37 -12.94 -11.88
N GLU A 853 -7.36 -13.80 -11.86
CA GLU A 853 -7.16 -14.79 -10.80
C GLU A 853 -6.95 -14.14 -9.44
N GLU A 854 -6.08 -13.12 -9.37
CA GLU A 854 -5.84 -12.35 -8.14
C GLU A 854 -7.13 -11.75 -7.58
N GLN A 855 -7.94 -11.12 -8.44
CA GLN A 855 -9.19 -10.48 -8.01
C GLN A 855 -10.27 -11.49 -7.64
N THR A 856 -10.24 -12.68 -8.25
CA THR A 856 -11.13 -13.79 -7.89
C THR A 856 -10.76 -14.38 -6.54
N ALA A 857 -9.47 -14.66 -6.31
CA ALA A 857 -8.95 -15.12 -5.01
C ALA A 857 -9.23 -14.11 -3.89
N SER A 858 -9.20 -12.81 -4.21
CA SER A 858 -9.50 -11.72 -3.28
C SER A 858 -11.02 -11.51 -3.02
N GLY A 859 -11.90 -12.24 -3.70
CA GLY A 859 -13.36 -12.08 -3.59
C GLY A 859 -13.92 -10.78 -4.18
N GLN A 860 -13.13 -10.05 -4.97
CA GLN A 860 -13.60 -8.85 -5.68
C GLN A 860 -14.37 -9.24 -6.95
N GLU A 861 -13.93 -10.30 -7.61
CA GLU A 861 -14.61 -10.94 -8.73
C GLU A 861 -15.22 -12.29 -8.32
N GLY A 862 -16.34 -12.67 -8.94
CA GLY A 862 -16.99 -13.94 -8.66
C GLY A 862 -18.47 -14.00 -9.03
N TRP A 863 -19.09 -15.17 -8.84
CA TRP A 863 -20.53 -15.34 -9.02
C TRP A 863 -21.30 -14.66 -7.88
N SER A 864 -22.11 -13.64 -8.22
CA SER A 864 -22.91 -12.85 -7.28
C SER A 864 -24.37 -12.77 -7.76
N PRO A 865 -25.37 -12.74 -6.86
CA PRO A 865 -26.75 -12.50 -7.24
C PRO A 865 -26.88 -11.23 -8.10
N ALA A 866 -27.58 -11.37 -9.21
CA ALA A 866 -27.77 -10.27 -10.15
C ALA A 866 -28.66 -9.19 -9.55
N THR A 867 -28.36 -7.93 -9.89
CA THR A 867 -29.25 -6.81 -9.68
C THR A 867 -29.81 -6.34 -11.02
N HIS A 868 -30.93 -5.62 -10.97
CA HIS A 868 -31.50 -4.98 -12.15
C HIS A 868 -30.52 -4.00 -12.84
N ALA A 869 -29.59 -3.40 -12.09
CA ALA A 869 -28.66 -2.37 -12.56
C ALA A 869 -27.33 -2.92 -13.08
N ASP A 870 -27.08 -4.23 -12.98
CA ASP A 870 -25.80 -4.84 -13.36
C ASP A 870 -25.54 -4.89 -14.88
N GLY A 871 -26.44 -4.33 -15.70
CA GLY A 871 -26.31 -4.32 -17.16
C GLY A 871 -26.69 -5.65 -17.82
N LEU A 872 -27.79 -6.26 -17.37
CA LEU A 872 -28.29 -7.52 -17.93
C LEU A 872 -28.72 -7.33 -19.39
N ARG A 873 -28.00 -7.97 -20.30
CA ARG A 873 -28.18 -7.82 -21.76
C ARG A 873 -28.03 -9.16 -22.47
N GLU A 874 -28.50 -9.22 -23.70
CA GLU A 874 -28.31 -10.37 -24.58
C GLU A 874 -26.83 -10.76 -24.68
N GLY A 875 -26.53 -12.06 -24.66
CA GLY A 875 -25.17 -12.59 -24.77
C GLY A 875 -24.37 -12.59 -23.46
N LEU A 876 -24.89 -12.00 -22.37
CA LEU A 876 -24.21 -12.02 -21.08
C LEU A 876 -24.24 -13.45 -20.48
N PRO A 877 -23.07 -14.04 -20.13
CA PRO A 877 -23.01 -15.32 -19.45
C PRO A 877 -23.48 -15.16 -18.00
N VAL A 878 -24.37 -16.07 -17.57
CA VAL A 878 -24.97 -16.06 -16.24
C VAL A 878 -24.99 -17.47 -15.65
N ARG A 879 -25.21 -17.56 -14.34
CA ARG A 879 -25.61 -18.80 -13.69
C ARG A 879 -27.01 -18.65 -13.13
N ALA A 880 -27.96 -19.36 -13.70
CA ALA A 880 -29.35 -19.34 -13.29
C ALA A 880 -29.70 -20.61 -12.50
N ARG A 881 -30.46 -20.49 -11.40
CA ARG A 881 -31.02 -21.65 -10.69
C ARG A 881 -32.07 -22.28 -11.60
N ARG A 882 -31.79 -23.49 -12.09
CA ARG A 882 -32.66 -24.17 -13.06
C ARG A 882 -34.06 -24.38 -12.45
N PRO A 883 -35.15 -23.83 -13.02
CA PRO A 883 -36.48 -24.11 -12.52
C PRO A 883 -36.83 -25.58 -12.76
N ILE A 884 -37.32 -26.26 -11.72
CA ILE A 884 -37.77 -27.64 -11.78
C ILE A 884 -39.30 -27.62 -11.74
N PHE A 885 -39.92 -28.13 -12.79
CA PHE A 885 -41.37 -28.20 -12.90
C PHE A 885 -41.87 -29.46 -12.20
N SER A 886 -42.55 -29.30 -11.06
CA SER A 886 -43.28 -30.37 -10.39
C SER A 886 -44.72 -29.93 -10.16
N SER A 887 -45.68 -30.78 -10.51
CA SER A 887 -47.10 -30.53 -10.24
C SER A 887 -47.45 -30.49 -8.75
N SER A 888 -46.54 -30.95 -7.87
CA SER A 888 -46.75 -30.99 -6.41
C SER A 888 -46.40 -29.69 -5.67
N ALA A 889 -45.77 -28.72 -6.33
CA ALA A 889 -45.26 -27.51 -5.69
C ALA A 889 -46.20 -26.32 -5.92
N GLU A 890 -46.70 -25.71 -4.85
CA GLU A 890 -47.62 -24.56 -4.93
C GLU A 890 -46.96 -23.26 -5.44
N GLN A 891 -45.63 -23.13 -5.32
CA GLN A 891 -44.88 -21.95 -5.77
C GLN A 891 -44.01 -22.28 -6.99
N ARG A 892 -42.73 -22.59 -6.76
CA ARG A 892 -41.77 -23.08 -7.75
C ARG A 892 -40.67 -23.88 -7.04
N ILE A 893 -40.04 -24.82 -7.72
CA ILE A 893 -38.85 -25.50 -7.22
C ILE A 893 -37.63 -24.90 -7.92
N ALA A 894 -36.68 -24.39 -7.15
CA ALA A 894 -35.43 -23.86 -7.66
C ALA A 894 -34.30 -24.89 -7.52
N GLY A 895 -33.71 -25.31 -8.62
CA GLY A 895 -32.58 -26.23 -8.66
C GLY A 895 -31.23 -25.56 -8.38
N GLY A 896 -30.15 -26.30 -8.62
CA GLY A 896 -28.79 -25.77 -8.56
C GLY A 896 -28.51 -24.74 -9.67
N PRO A 897 -27.53 -23.84 -9.47
CA PRO A 897 -27.14 -22.85 -10.47
C PRO A 897 -26.39 -23.49 -11.63
N GLN A 898 -26.99 -23.45 -12.83
CA GLN A 898 -26.39 -23.93 -14.07
C GLN A 898 -25.96 -22.75 -14.94
N ARG A 899 -24.93 -22.94 -15.77
CA ARG A 899 -24.50 -21.93 -16.76
C ARG A 899 -25.60 -21.72 -17.79
N ALA A 900 -25.88 -20.47 -18.11
CA ALA A 900 -26.85 -20.06 -19.11
C ALA A 900 -26.41 -18.74 -19.76
N VAL A 901 -27.04 -18.36 -20.86
CA VAL A 901 -26.85 -17.06 -21.52
C VAL A 901 -28.16 -16.31 -21.51
N ILE A 902 -28.12 -15.00 -21.26
CA ILE A 902 -29.29 -14.16 -21.40
C ILE A 902 -29.63 -14.04 -22.89
N ILE A 903 -30.86 -14.42 -23.24
CA ILE A 903 -31.43 -14.17 -24.57
C ILE A 903 -32.05 -12.79 -24.59
N GLN A 904 -32.82 -12.48 -23.53
CA GLN A 904 -33.53 -11.22 -23.45
C GLN A 904 -33.78 -10.85 -21.99
N TYR A 905 -33.57 -9.57 -21.68
CA TYR A 905 -33.96 -8.99 -20.40
C TYR A 905 -34.68 -7.66 -20.63
N HIS A 906 -35.96 -7.64 -20.27
CA HIS A 906 -36.76 -6.43 -20.36
C HIS A 906 -36.55 -5.58 -19.11
N HIS A 907 -35.94 -4.41 -19.29
CA HIS A 907 -35.69 -3.47 -18.20
C HIS A 907 -36.96 -2.71 -17.80
N GLN A 908 -37.75 -2.33 -18.81
CA GLN A 908 -38.97 -1.55 -18.67
C GLN A 908 -39.97 -2.32 -17.78
N PRO A 909 -40.42 -1.75 -16.64
CA PRO A 909 -41.27 -2.46 -15.68
C PRO A 909 -42.56 -3.04 -16.28
N PHE A 910 -43.11 -2.41 -17.33
CA PHE A 910 -44.34 -2.87 -17.98
C PHE A 910 -44.15 -4.09 -18.89
N PHE A 911 -42.93 -4.35 -19.38
CA PHE A 911 -42.59 -5.59 -20.08
C PHE A 911 -42.05 -6.67 -19.14
N ASN A 912 -41.68 -6.31 -17.91
CA ASN A 912 -41.16 -7.22 -16.92
C ASN A 912 -41.68 -6.89 -15.51
N PRO A 913 -42.95 -7.22 -15.21
CA PRO A 913 -43.54 -6.99 -13.91
C PRO A 913 -42.82 -7.76 -12.79
N GLU A 914 -43.08 -7.42 -11.53
CA GLU A 914 -42.53 -8.16 -10.40
C GLU A 914 -43.27 -9.52 -10.20
N PRO A 915 -42.55 -10.61 -9.86
CA PRO A 915 -41.09 -10.71 -9.80
C PRO A 915 -40.49 -10.68 -11.21
N ARG A 916 -39.47 -9.84 -11.40
CA ARG A 916 -38.80 -9.72 -12.71
C ARG A 916 -38.25 -11.05 -13.20
N LEU A 917 -38.40 -11.29 -14.49
CA LEU A 917 -37.93 -12.47 -15.20
C LEU A 917 -36.76 -12.14 -16.12
N VAL A 918 -35.96 -13.16 -16.42
CA VAL A 918 -34.88 -13.14 -17.40
C VAL A 918 -35.08 -14.35 -18.30
N LYS A 919 -35.18 -14.12 -19.62
CA LYS A 919 -35.18 -15.21 -20.58
C LYS A 919 -33.76 -15.68 -20.80
N VAL A 920 -33.47 -16.91 -20.39
CA VAL A 920 -32.12 -17.50 -20.45
C VAL A 920 -32.12 -18.79 -21.26
N ALA A 921 -31.04 -19.07 -21.97
CA ALA A 921 -30.76 -20.37 -22.59
C ALA A 921 -29.73 -21.11 -21.73
N PHE A 922 -30.12 -22.24 -21.12
CA PHE A 922 -29.20 -23.07 -20.35
C PHE A 922 -28.18 -23.75 -21.26
N GLN A 923 -26.89 -23.65 -20.92
CA GLN A 923 -25.80 -24.17 -21.75
C GLN A 923 -25.73 -25.71 -21.76
N CYS A 924 -26.32 -26.37 -20.76
CA CYS A 924 -26.28 -27.82 -20.61
C CYS A 924 -27.00 -28.54 -21.76
N ASP A 925 -28.22 -28.10 -22.05
CA ASP A 925 -29.18 -28.73 -22.97
C ASP A 925 -29.72 -27.77 -24.04
N GLY A 926 -29.32 -26.50 -23.99
CA GLY A 926 -29.82 -25.46 -24.89
C GLY A 926 -31.23 -24.97 -24.57
N THR A 927 -31.79 -25.33 -23.41
CA THR A 927 -33.20 -25.05 -23.10
C THR A 927 -33.42 -23.59 -22.73
N ILE A 928 -34.40 -22.97 -23.39
CA ILE A 928 -34.83 -21.60 -23.13
C ILE A 928 -35.88 -21.58 -22.03
N MET A 929 -35.68 -20.80 -20.97
CA MET A 929 -36.62 -20.67 -19.86
C MET A 929 -36.68 -19.23 -19.35
N GLU A 930 -37.82 -18.84 -18.80
CA GLU A 930 -37.94 -17.63 -17.98
C GLU A 930 -37.53 -17.96 -16.55
N VAL A 931 -36.54 -17.24 -16.03
CA VAL A 931 -36.01 -17.43 -14.69
C VAL A 931 -36.17 -16.14 -13.89
N PRO A 932 -36.69 -16.18 -12.65
CA PRO A 932 -36.74 -15.00 -11.79
C PRO A 932 -35.35 -14.37 -11.62
N ILE A 933 -35.24 -13.05 -11.67
CA ILE A 933 -33.93 -12.36 -11.53
C ILE A 933 -33.23 -12.70 -10.21
N SER A 934 -33.99 -12.95 -9.13
CA SER A 934 -33.45 -13.38 -7.84
C SER A 934 -32.76 -14.75 -7.90
N ASP A 935 -33.05 -15.54 -8.94
CA ASP A 935 -32.49 -16.86 -9.21
C ASP A 935 -31.32 -16.79 -10.22
N VAL A 936 -30.92 -15.60 -10.66
CA VAL A 936 -29.82 -15.36 -11.60
C VAL A 936 -28.59 -14.80 -10.86
N MET A 937 -27.42 -15.32 -11.20
CA MET A 937 -26.12 -14.79 -10.79
C MET A 937 -25.34 -14.30 -11.99
N ILE A 938 -24.67 -13.17 -11.82
CA ILE A 938 -23.70 -12.60 -12.76
C ILE A 938 -22.29 -12.81 -12.25
N TRP A 939 -21.30 -12.71 -13.12
CA TRP A 939 -19.91 -12.56 -12.71
C TRP A 939 -19.64 -11.08 -12.39
N GLN A 940 -19.50 -10.74 -11.11
CA GLN A 940 -19.15 -9.38 -10.71
C GLN A 940 -17.65 -9.15 -10.99
N ARG A 941 -17.29 -7.98 -11.50
CA ARG A 941 -15.92 -7.52 -11.77
C ARG A 941 -15.34 -6.70 -10.62
N ARG A 942 -16.20 -6.26 -9.71
CA ARG A 942 -15.89 -5.44 -8.54
C ARG A 942 -17.02 -5.52 -7.53
N TYR A 943 -16.76 -5.04 -6.32
CA TYR A 943 -17.76 -4.96 -5.26
C TYR A 943 -18.89 -3.94 -5.56
N HIS A 944 -18.56 -2.74 -6.04
CA HIS A 944 -19.52 -1.65 -6.25
C HIS A 944 -20.16 -1.63 -7.65
N GLY A 945 -21.45 -1.30 -7.72
CA GLY A 945 -22.18 -1.07 -8.98
C GLY A 945 -22.17 0.40 -9.46
N PRO A 946 -23.08 0.80 -10.35
CA PRO A 946 -24.27 0.05 -10.77
C PRO A 946 -23.95 -1.16 -11.64
N GLU A 947 -23.07 -1.01 -12.64
CA GLU A 947 -22.72 -2.07 -13.59
C GLU A 947 -21.53 -2.88 -13.11
N ARG A 948 -21.78 -3.98 -12.40
CA ARG A 948 -20.71 -4.87 -11.92
C ARG A 948 -20.20 -5.85 -12.98
N THR A 949 -20.88 -6.02 -14.11
CA THR A 949 -20.51 -6.99 -15.17
C THR A 949 -19.39 -6.50 -16.08
N VAL A 950 -19.26 -5.18 -16.25
CA VAL A 950 -18.31 -4.55 -17.17
C VAL A 950 -17.02 -4.16 -16.44
N GLY A 951 -15.89 -4.36 -17.11
CA GLY A 951 -14.57 -3.92 -16.66
C GLY A 951 -14.48 -2.40 -16.50
N ASP A 952 -13.45 -1.93 -15.79
CA ASP A 952 -13.05 -0.52 -15.92
C ASP A 952 -12.15 -0.35 -17.13
N GLU A 953 -12.36 0.74 -17.86
CA GLU A 953 -11.59 1.10 -19.04
C GLU A 953 -10.78 2.36 -18.77
N SER A 954 -9.46 2.23 -18.92
CA SER A 954 -8.57 3.39 -18.94
C SER A 954 -8.74 4.17 -20.24
N ARG A 955 -8.38 5.45 -20.16
CA ARG A 955 -8.47 6.42 -21.25
C ARG A 955 -7.09 6.98 -21.53
N ARG A 956 -6.87 7.41 -22.77
CA ARG A 956 -5.60 8.02 -23.18
C ARG A 956 -5.30 9.26 -22.33
N TYR A 957 -4.06 9.39 -21.88
CA TYR A 957 -3.60 10.57 -21.16
C TYR A 957 -3.35 11.74 -22.13
N ASN A 958 -3.93 12.91 -21.82
CA ASN A 958 -3.76 14.13 -22.61
C ASN A 958 -2.85 15.12 -21.87
N PRO A 959 -1.61 15.37 -22.33
CA PRO A 959 -0.66 16.26 -21.65
C PRO A 959 -1.17 17.72 -21.53
N ALA A 960 -1.86 18.20 -22.55
CA ALA A 960 -2.41 19.57 -22.62
C ALA A 960 -3.92 19.57 -22.41
N ALA A 961 -4.41 19.00 -21.30
CA ALA A 961 -5.83 18.73 -21.09
C ALA A 961 -6.79 19.94 -21.12
N MET A 962 -6.29 21.17 -20.94
CA MET A 962 -7.11 22.39 -21.14
C MET A 962 -7.42 22.66 -22.62
N ARG A 963 -6.52 22.26 -23.53
CA ARG A 963 -6.64 22.46 -24.98
C ARG A 963 -7.19 21.19 -25.60
N ARG A 964 -8.45 20.91 -25.30
CA ARG A 964 -9.24 19.85 -25.91
C ARG A 964 -10.49 20.45 -26.50
N TYR A 965 -10.99 19.84 -27.56
CA TYR A 965 -12.06 20.37 -28.36
C TYR A 965 -13.17 19.35 -28.53
N VAL A 966 -14.41 19.84 -28.58
CA VAL A 966 -15.59 19.03 -28.87
C VAL A 966 -16.32 19.72 -30.02
N ASP A 967 -16.62 18.97 -31.09
CA ASP A 967 -17.56 19.44 -32.10
C ASP A 967 -18.95 19.43 -31.47
N VAL A 968 -19.51 20.62 -31.25
CA VAL A 968 -20.81 20.74 -30.59
C VAL A 968 -21.94 20.22 -31.48
N THR A 969 -21.75 20.23 -32.80
CA THR A 969 -22.76 19.71 -33.74
C THR A 969 -22.70 18.21 -33.91
N ASP A 970 -21.53 17.61 -33.74
CA ASP A 970 -21.33 16.17 -33.87
C ASP A 970 -20.34 15.67 -32.81
N PRO A 971 -20.76 15.66 -31.53
CA PRO A 971 -19.86 15.40 -30.41
C PRO A 971 -19.28 13.99 -30.42
N PHE A 972 -19.98 13.02 -31.03
CA PHE A 972 -19.53 11.62 -31.13
C PHE A 972 -18.88 11.29 -32.48
N ASN A 973 -18.72 12.28 -33.37
CA ASN A 973 -18.15 12.14 -34.71
C ASN A 973 -18.89 11.09 -35.57
N GLU A 974 -20.22 11.17 -35.56
CA GLU A 974 -21.16 10.34 -36.29
C GLU A 974 -21.10 10.58 -37.81
N LYS A 975 -20.79 11.82 -38.24
CA LYS A 975 -20.62 12.23 -39.65
C LYS A 975 -19.22 11.92 -40.17
N THR A 976 -18.95 10.63 -40.33
CA THR A 976 -17.69 10.07 -40.83
C THR A 976 -17.94 9.08 -41.96
N SER A 977 -17.13 9.10 -43.02
CA SER A 977 -17.12 8.09 -44.08
C SER A 977 -16.24 6.90 -43.68
N ASN A 978 -16.86 5.82 -43.20
CA ASN A 978 -16.16 4.57 -42.85
C ASN A 978 -15.89 3.68 -44.07
N THR A 979 -16.81 3.67 -45.03
CA THR A 979 -16.69 3.05 -46.35
C THR A 979 -16.86 4.17 -47.37
N GLU A 980 -15.97 4.25 -48.36
CA GLU A 980 -16.11 5.23 -49.45
C GLU A 980 -17.46 5.01 -50.12
N HIS A 981 -18.35 6.00 -49.99
CA HIS A 981 -19.67 5.90 -50.57
C HIS A 981 -19.55 6.13 -52.07
N PHE A 982 -20.40 5.49 -52.88
CA PHE A 982 -20.35 5.70 -54.33
C PHE A 982 -20.62 7.17 -54.72
N LEU A 983 -21.23 7.96 -53.82
CA LEU A 983 -21.46 9.40 -53.97
C LEU A 983 -20.26 10.27 -53.62
N ASP A 984 -19.22 9.76 -52.95
CA ASP A 984 -18.03 10.55 -52.57
C ASP A 984 -17.31 11.13 -53.81
N LYS A 985 -17.43 10.43 -54.95
CA LYS A 985 -16.94 10.91 -56.26
C LYS A 985 -17.56 12.23 -56.70
N TYR A 986 -18.77 12.54 -56.22
CA TYR A 986 -19.54 13.74 -56.55
C TYR A 986 -19.57 14.76 -55.41
N GLU A 987 -18.90 14.49 -54.27
CA GLU A 987 -18.78 15.51 -53.24
C GLU A 987 -18.09 16.75 -53.83
N PRO A 988 -18.63 17.96 -53.57
CA PRO A 988 -18.05 19.18 -54.08
C PRO A 988 -16.61 19.30 -53.58
N LYS A 989 -15.68 19.63 -54.48
CA LYS A 989 -14.30 19.97 -54.08
C LYS A 989 -14.36 21.08 -53.03
N ARG A 990 -13.49 21.02 -52.02
CA ARG A 990 -13.39 22.00 -50.93
C ARG A 990 -12.86 23.39 -51.35
N ASN A 991 -12.88 23.69 -52.65
CA ASN A 991 -12.48 24.99 -53.17
C ASN A 991 -13.55 26.01 -52.77
N ALA A 992 -13.13 27.13 -52.14
CA ALA A 992 -14.01 28.16 -51.55
C ALA A 992 -14.83 27.73 -50.32
N ASP A 993 -14.43 26.66 -49.63
CA ASP A 993 -15.06 26.24 -48.36
C ASP A 993 -14.54 27.06 -47.16
N THR A 994 -14.61 28.39 -47.25
CA THR A 994 -14.28 29.30 -46.14
C THR A 994 -15.27 29.18 -44.98
N VAL A 995 -16.41 28.52 -45.22
CA VAL A 995 -17.48 28.31 -44.24
C VAL A 995 -17.34 26.95 -43.54
N ALA A 996 -16.31 26.14 -43.84
CA ALA A 996 -16.11 24.78 -43.32
C ALA A 996 -16.64 24.56 -41.88
N ASP A 997 -17.85 23.99 -41.80
CA ASP A 997 -18.67 24.04 -40.58
C ASP A 997 -18.02 23.34 -39.39
N LYS A 998 -17.33 22.21 -39.61
CA LYS A 998 -16.66 21.44 -38.54
C LYS A 998 -15.72 22.32 -37.71
N TYR A 999 -14.97 23.22 -38.34
CA TYR A 999 -14.04 24.10 -37.62
C TYR A 999 -14.75 25.25 -36.90
N ARG A 1000 -15.91 25.69 -37.40
CA ARG A 1000 -16.70 26.77 -36.79
C ARG A 1000 -17.48 26.28 -35.57
N THR A 1001 -17.92 25.03 -35.56
CA THR A 1001 -18.75 24.42 -34.51
C THR A 1001 -17.92 23.83 -33.36
N THR A 1002 -16.66 23.54 -33.62
CA THR A 1002 -15.71 22.99 -32.65
C THR A 1002 -15.37 24.01 -31.58
N LYS A 1003 -15.75 23.71 -30.33
CA LYS A 1003 -15.47 24.56 -29.16
C LYS A 1003 -14.38 23.95 -28.29
N GLN A 1004 -13.64 24.81 -27.61
CA GLN A 1004 -12.79 24.36 -26.53
C GLN A 1004 -13.65 23.91 -25.34
N ILE A 1005 -13.27 22.83 -24.64
CA ILE A 1005 -14.04 22.30 -23.49
C ILE A 1005 -14.33 23.35 -22.41
N THR A 1006 -13.48 24.38 -22.30
CA THR A 1006 -13.62 25.46 -21.34
C THR A 1006 -14.82 26.37 -21.58
N GLU A 1007 -15.36 26.35 -22.80
CA GLU A 1007 -16.51 27.17 -23.22
C GLU A 1007 -17.86 26.47 -23.02
N ILE A 1008 -17.86 25.15 -22.79
CA ILE A 1008 -19.08 24.33 -22.69
C ILE A 1008 -19.87 24.68 -21.43
N ASP A 1009 -19.20 24.83 -20.29
CA ASP A 1009 -19.78 25.16 -19.00
C ASP A 1009 -19.17 26.43 -18.37
N LYS A 1010 -19.88 27.04 -17.42
CA LYS A 1010 -19.38 28.14 -16.58
C LYS A 1010 -19.43 27.71 -15.12
N TRP A 1011 -18.38 28.01 -14.34
CA TRP A 1011 -18.43 27.87 -12.89
C TRP A 1011 -19.21 29.02 -12.27
N THR A 1012 -20.34 28.72 -11.66
CA THR A 1012 -21.27 29.70 -11.12
C THR A 1012 -21.20 29.80 -9.59
N ARG A 1013 -21.91 30.78 -9.01
CA ARG A 1013 -22.12 30.84 -7.56
C ARG A 1013 -22.80 29.59 -7.00
N TYR A 1014 -23.63 28.91 -7.81
CA TYR A 1014 -24.29 27.67 -7.40
C TYR A 1014 -23.31 26.52 -7.27
N ASP A 1015 -22.25 26.51 -8.08
CA ASP A 1015 -21.17 25.53 -7.99
C ASP A 1015 -20.29 25.80 -6.77
N SER A 1016 -20.02 27.08 -6.48
CA SER A 1016 -19.34 27.47 -5.25
C SER A 1016 -20.13 27.12 -3.97
N ALA A 1017 -21.46 27.17 -4.03
CA ALA A 1017 -22.36 26.85 -2.91
C ALA A 1017 -22.88 25.39 -2.97
N ARG A 1018 -22.36 24.56 -3.88
CA ARG A 1018 -22.84 23.20 -4.11
C ARG A 1018 -22.69 22.37 -2.83
N ALA A 1019 -23.79 21.74 -2.41
CA ALA A 1019 -23.76 20.75 -1.36
C ALA A 1019 -23.12 19.44 -1.84
N ASP A 1020 -22.58 18.66 -0.90
CA ASP A 1020 -21.93 17.39 -1.20
C ASP A 1020 -22.98 16.33 -1.62
N ASN A 1021 -22.61 15.43 -2.54
CA ASN A 1021 -23.47 14.32 -2.96
C ASN A 1021 -23.40 13.11 -2.01
N TYR A 1022 -22.39 13.07 -1.13
CA TYR A 1022 -22.22 12.13 -0.03
C TYR A 1022 -22.59 12.80 1.29
N ARG A 1023 -22.68 12.01 2.36
CA ARG A 1023 -22.81 12.56 3.72
C ARG A 1023 -21.43 12.94 4.25
N PRO A 1024 -21.13 14.22 4.51
CA PRO A 1024 -19.83 14.62 5.02
C PRO A 1024 -19.57 14.01 6.41
N LEU A 1025 -18.30 13.70 6.71
CA LEU A 1025 -17.92 13.23 8.04
C LEU A 1025 -18.15 14.33 9.08
N SER A 1026 -17.50 15.48 8.85
CA SER A 1026 -17.65 16.70 9.61
C SER A 1026 -17.48 17.89 8.66
N ILE A 1027 -18.24 18.96 8.90
CA ILE A 1027 -18.14 20.22 8.14
C ILE A 1027 -17.48 21.34 8.95
N SER A 1028 -16.91 21.02 10.12
CA SER A 1028 -16.29 22.01 11.01
C SER A 1028 -15.13 22.78 10.35
N HIS A 1029 -14.50 22.19 9.33
CA HIS A 1029 -13.45 22.83 8.53
C HIS A 1029 -14.00 23.82 7.47
N ARG A 1030 -15.30 23.77 7.15
CA ARG A 1030 -15.93 24.53 6.06
C ARG A 1030 -16.31 25.93 6.51
N ARG A 1031 -15.40 26.87 6.26
CA ARG A 1031 -15.59 28.31 6.56
C ARG A 1031 -16.67 28.99 5.72
N ASP A 1032 -17.12 28.32 4.66
CA ASP A 1032 -18.20 28.71 3.76
C ASP A 1032 -19.60 28.30 4.24
N TYR A 1033 -19.68 27.49 5.32
CA TYR A 1033 -20.93 27.06 5.93
C TYR A 1033 -21.82 28.25 6.30
N ILE A 1034 -23.07 28.22 5.82
CA ILE A 1034 -24.10 29.28 5.90
C ILE A 1034 -23.69 30.60 5.22
N ARG A 1035 -22.49 31.13 5.51
CA ARG A 1035 -22.02 32.45 5.12
C ARG A 1035 -21.88 32.62 3.61
N MET A 1036 -21.35 31.62 2.90
CA MET A 1036 -21.20 31.67 1.43
C MET A 1036 -22.21 30.77 0.71
N GLY A 1037 -23.23 30.29 1.42
CA GLY A 1037 -24.33 29.51 0.85
C GLY A 1037 -24.09 28.00 0.80
N TYR A 1038 -22.96 27.48 1.31
CA TYR A 1038 -22.84 26.04 1.52
C TYR A 1038 -23.74 25.61 2.67
N ILE A 1039 -24.73 24.79 2.34
CA ILE A 1039 -25.66 24.16 3.29
C ILE A 1039 -25.63 22.66 2.99
N PRO A 1040 -25.29 21.80 3.97
CA PRO A 1040 -25.18 20.37 3.73
C PRO A 1040 -26.54 19.80 3.31
N ARG A 1041 -26.58 19.09 2.18
CA ARG A 1041 -27.77 18.36 1.74
C ARG A 1041 -28.07 17.18 2.67
N TYR A 1042 -27.01 16.55 3.16
CA TYR A 1042 -27.05 15.44 4.10
C TYR A 1042 -26.44 15.89 5.42
N THR A 1043 -27.17 15.74 6.52
CA THR A 1043 -26.66 16.03 7.87
C THR A 1043 -25.34 15.30 8.10
N PRO A 1044 -24.24 16.00 8.49
CA PRO A 1044 -22.94 15.38 8.70
C PRO A 1044 -23.01 14.24 9.72
N TRP A 1045 -22.15 13.22 9.55
CA TRP A 1045 -22.09 12.09 10.46
C TRP A 1045 -21.82 12.51 11.91
N GLU A 1046 -20.89 13.45 12.12
CA GLU A 1046 -20.59 14.02 13.43
C GLU A 1046 -21.85 14.54 14.14
N TRP A 1047 -22.72 15.25 13.42
CA TRP A 1047 -23.92 15.83 14.01
C TRP A 1047 -24.99 14.78 14.30
N ILE A 1048 -25.10 13.74 13.47
CA ILE A 1048 -25.96 12.59 13.76
C ILE A 1048 -25.50 11.92 15.06
N ALA A 1049 -24.19 11.67 15.20
CA ALA A 1049 -23.63 11.05 16.40
C ALA A 1049 -23.88 11.90 17.66
N ILE A 1050 -23.73 13.22 17.57
CA ILE A 1050 -24.02 14.13 18.69
C ILE A 1050 -25.50 14.09 19.09
N GLN A 1051 -26.41 14.15 18.12
CA GLN A 1051 -27.86 14.14 18.39
C GLN A 1051 -28.36 12.78 18.89
N GLU A 1052 -27.85 11.68 18.32
CA GLU A 1052 -28.18 10.32 18.74
C GLU A 1052 -27.66 10.02 20.14
N ALA A 1053 -26.46 10.51 20.49
CA ALA A 1053 -25.86 10.29 21.82
C ALA A 1053 -26.50 11.13 22.93
N ASP A 1054 -27.28 12.16 22.60
CA ASP A 1054 -27.89 13.07 23.57
C ASP A 1054 -29.12 12.44 24.27
N GLN A 1055 -29.93 11.66 23.53
CA GLN A 1055 -31.20 11.13 24.03
C GLN A 1055 -31.06 9.69 24.56
N PRO A 1056 -31.72 9.33 25.68
CA PRO A 1056 -31.72 7.94 26.14
C PRO A 1056 -32.59 7.06 25.23
N LEU A 1057 -32.20 5.80 25.05
CA LEU A 1057 -33.04 4.78 24.42
C LEU A 1057 -34.13 4.32 25.40
N ILE A 1058 -35.40 4.31 24.98
CA ILE A 1058 -36.50 3.79 25.82
C ILE A 1058 -36.37 2.26 25.90
N ALA A 1059 -36.19 1.72 27.11
CA ALA A 1059 -35.94 0.29 27.31
C ALA A 1059 -37.06 -0.63 26.76
N GLU A 1060 -38.31 -0.18 26.75
CA GLU A 1060 -39.45 -0.93 26.17
C GLU A 1060 -39.29 -1.17 24.65
N GLN A 1061 -38.59 -0.28 23.93
CA GLN A 1061 -38.36 -0.40 22.48
C GLN A 1061 -37.47 -1.60 22.11
N ILE A 1062 -36.78 -2.19 23.08
CA ILE A 1062 -35.98 -3.40 22.88
C ILE A 1062 -36.88 -4.61 22.54
N ARG A 1063 -38.12 -4.66 23.07
CA ARG A 1063 -39.12 -5.73 22.86
C ARG A 1063 -38.56 -7.15 23.00
N GLN A 1064 -38.19 -7.52 24.23
CA GLN A 1064 -37.54 -8.80 24.55
C GLN A 1064 -38.45 -9.79 25.29
N ASP A 1065 -39.56 -10.17 24.66
CA ASP A 1065 -40.51 -11.11 25.24
C ASP A 1065 -40.06 -12.57 25.02
N ASN A 1066 -39.18 -13.08 25.91
CA ASN A 1066 -38.66 -14.46 25.85
C ASN A 1066 -39.42 -15.47 26.74
N ILE A 1067 -40.37 -15.03 27.57
CA ILE A 1067 -41.20 -15.90 28.44
C ILE A 1067 -42.54 -16.22 27.78
N GLY A 1068 -43.13 -15.25 27.09
CA GLY A 1068 -44.53 -15.28 26.64
C GLY A 1068 -45.42 -14.35 27.47
N THR A 1069 -46.64 -14.14 27.01
CA THR A 1069 -47.58 -13.22 27.68
C THR A 1069 -47.95 -13.73 29.08
N SER A 1070 -47.96 -12.85 30.08
CA SER A 1070 -48.44 -13.19 31.42
C SER A 1070 -49.96 -13.08 31.47
N TYR A 1071 -50.62 -14.19 31.10
CA TYR A 1071 -52.08 -14.29 31.01
C TYR A 1071 -52.79 -13.90 32.31
N PHE A 1072 -52.29 -14.38 33.46
CA PHE A 1072 -52.99 -14.24 34.75
C PHE A 1072 -52.61 -12.98 35.52
N PHE A 1073 -51.31 -12.63 35.55
CA PHE A 1073 -50.80 -11.61 36.45
C PHE A 1073 -50.69 -10.22 35.81
N SER A 1074 -50.36 -10.14 34.51
CA SER A 1074 -50.13 -8.85 33.84
C SER A 1074 -51.32 -7.91 33.94
N LEU A 1075 -52.54 -8.42 33.70
CA LEU A 1075 -53.76 -7.63 33.74
C LEU A 1075 -54.24 -7.34 35.18
N ASN A 1076 -53.86 -8.16 36.16
CA ASN A 1076 -54.28 -8.09 37.56
C ASN A 1076 -53.22 -7.48 38.50
N ARG A 1077 -52.23 -6.77 37.94
CA ARG A 1077 -51.12 -6.18 38.70
C ARG A 1077 -51.58 -5.01 39.60
N TYR A 1078 -50.71 -4.63 40.52
CA TYR A 1078 -50.95 -3.61 41.56
C TYR A 1078 -51.60 -2.31 41.04
N TRP A 1079 -52.59 -1.79 41.79
CA TRP A 1079 -53.51 -0.72 41.37
C TRP A 1079 -52.84 0.54 40.81
N ARG A 1080 -51.66 0.92 41.30
CA ARG A 1080 -50.90 2.09 40.81
C ARG A 1080 -50.46 1.93 39.36
N TYR A 1081 -50.11 0.71 38.99
CA TYR A 1081 -49.57 0.39 37.66
C TYR A 1081 -50.55 -0.44 36.84
N LYS A 1082 -51.78 -0.70 37.32
CA LYS A 1082 -52.75 -1.64 36.73
C LYS A 1082 -52.98 -1.39 35.24
N ALA A 1083 -53.38 -2.44 34.51
CA ALA A 1083 -53.90 -2.25 33.16
C ALA A 1083 -55.26 -1.56 33.30
N SER A 1084 -55.29 -0.24 33.18
CA SER A 1084 -56.52 0.55 33.26
C SER A 1084 -57.39 0.27 32.03
N PRO A 1085 -58.63 -0.22 32.21
CA PRO A 1085 -59.57 -0.26 31.11
C PRO A 1085 -59.87 1.14 30.58
N HIS A 1086 -60.17 1.24 29.28
CA HIS A 1086 -60.43 2.51 28.60
C HIS A 1086 -61.43 2.32 27.45
N GLY A 1087 -62.17 3.38 27.09
CA GLY A 1087 -63.09 3.37 25.95
C GLY A 1087 -64.48 2.87 26.32
N TYR A 1088 -64.91 1.74 25.76
CA TYR A 1088 -66.27 1.21 25.98
C TYR A 1088 -66.46 0.78 27.44
N ILE A 1089 -67.66 1.00 27.99
CA ILE A 1089 -68.06 0.50 29.31
C ILE A 1089 -67.82 -1.02 29.44
N ARG A 1090 -67.92 -1.77 28.33
CA ARG A 1090 -67.61 -3.20 28.28
C ARG A 1090 -66.18 -3.56 28.71
N HIS A 1091 -65.21 -2.66 28.56
CA HIS A 1091 -63.84 -2.90 29.00
C HIS A 1091 -63.67 -2.75 30.52
N PHE A 1092 -64.55 -1.99 31.16
CA PHE A 1092 -64.55 -1.71 32.59
C PHE A 1092 -65.27 -2.81 33.39
N GLU A 1093 -65.20 -4.08 32.98
CA GLU A 1093 -65.94 -5.19 33.63
C GLU A 1093 -65.60 -5.33 35.13
N ASN A 1094 -64.36 -5.02 35.53
CA ASN A 1094 -63.94 -5.01 36.93
C ASN A 1094 -64.54 -3.80 37.65
N GLU A 1095 -64.39 -2.60 37.08
CA GLU A 1095 -64.93 -1.37 37.66
C GLU A 1095 -66.47 -1.36 37.72
N VAL A 1096 -67.16 -2.03 36.79
CA VAL A 1096 -68.63 -2.21 36.80
C VAL A 1096 -69.06 -3.12 37.93
N ARG A 1097 -68.33 -4.22 38.20
CA ARG A 1097 -68.59 -5.08 39.37
C ARG A 1097 -68.41 -4.30 40.67
N ASP A 1098 -67.32 -3.55 40.78
CA ASP A 1098 -67.03 -2.69 41.94
C ASP A 1098 -68.14 -1.64 42.14
N LEU A 1099 -68.61 -1.01 41.06
CA LEU A 1099 -69.68 -0.01 41.08
C LEU A 1099 -71.03 -0.61 41.49
N LEU A 1100 -71.41 -1.77 40.93
CA LEU A 1100 -72.68 -2.43 41.26
C LEU A 1100 -72.70 -2.87 42.74
N GLN A 1101 -71.60 -3.43 43.23
CA GLN A 1101 -71.44 -3.80 44.64
C GLN A 1101 -71.57 -2.57 45.55
N TYR A 1102 -70.99 -1.44 45.14
CA TYR A 1102 -71.08 -0.19 45.87
C TYR A 1102 -72.52 0.37 45.91
N VAL A 1103 -73.22 0.39 44.77
CA VAL A 1103 -74.60 0.92 44.68
C VAL A 1103 -75.59 0.09 45.50
N ASP A 1104 -75.46 -1.25 45.48
CA ASP A 1104 -76.29 -2.16 46.28
C ASP A 1104 -76.09 -1.93 47.79
N GLY A 1105 -74.84 -1.78 48.23
CA GLY A 1105 -74.51 -1.53 49.64
C GLY A 1105 -75.00 -0.19 50.20
N VAL A 1106 -75.30 0.79 49.34
CA VAL A 1106 -75.62 2.17 49.75
C VAL A 1106 -77.09 2.56 49.54
N THR A 1107 -77.91 1.78 48.81
CA THR A 1107 -79.28 2.17 48.39
C THR A 1107 -80.40 1.34 49.06
N PRO A 1108 -81.06 1.82 50.12
CA PRO A 1108 -82.12 1.06 50.79
C PRO A 1108 -83.38 0.87 49.93
N TRP A 1109 -83.86 -0.37 49.83
CA TRP A 1109 -85.08 -0.76 49.10
C TRP A 1109 -86.33 0.05 49.50
N LYS A 1110 -86.41 0.49 50.76
CA LYS A 1110 -87.52 1.30 51.29
C LYS A 1110 -87.72 2.62 50.53
N GLN A 1111 -86.66 3.21 49.98
CA GLN A 1111 -86.79 4.41 49.13
C GLN A 1111 -87.18 4.06 47.69
N ALA A 1112 -86.65 2.95 47.15
CA ALA A 1112 -86.90 2.52 45.78
C ALA A 1112 -88.38 2.15 45.51
N GLN A 1113 -89.13 1.69 46.52
CA GLN A 1113 -90.55 1.31 46.39
C GLN A 1113 -91.49 2.44 45.93
N LYS A 1114 -91.11 3.70 46.12
CA LYS A 1114 -91.93 4.88 45.78
C LYS A 1114 -91.91 5.24 44.29
N ILE A 1115 -91.01 4.65 43.52
CA ILE A 1115 -90.89 4.91 42.08
C ILE A 1115 -92.04 4.20 41.35
N ARG A 1116 -92.87 4.95 40.62
CA ARG A 1116 -94.07 4.46 39.92
C ARG A 1116 -93.83 4.35 38.42
N THR A 1117 -94.44 3.34 37.80
CA THR A 1117 -94.43 3.19 36.33
C THR A 1117 -95.72 3.73 35.71
N TYR A 1118 -95.64 4.17 34.45
CA TYR A 1118 -96.78 4.81 33.75
C TYR A 1118 -98.05 3.94 33.70
N TRP A 1119 -97.93 2.61 33.55
CA TRP A 1119 -99.08 1.71 33.45
C TRP A 1119 -99.80 1.51 34.80
N GLU A 1120 -99.07 1.58 35.91
CA GLU A 1120 -99.63 1.53 37.27
C GLU A 1120 -100.45 2.78 37.60
N VAL A 1121 -100.10 3.91 36.99
CA VAL A 1121 -100.86 5.17 37.12
C VAL A 1121 -102.08 5.16 36.21
N ARG A 1122 -101.96 4.61 34.99
CA ARG A 1122 -103.02 4.63 33.97
C ARG A 1122 -104.12 3.59 34.17
N SER A 1123 -103.97 2.63 35.09
CA SER A 1123 -104.98 1.60 35.37
C SER A 1123 -106.33 2.16 35.85
N HIS A 1124 -106.37 3.42 36.26
CA HIS A 1124 -107.58 4.09 36.77
C HIS A 1124 -108.30 4.94 35.71
N HIS A 1125 -107.79 5.00 34.47
CA HIS A 1125 -108.48 5.67 33.35
C HIS A 1125 -109.71 4.86 32.89
N PRO A 1126 -110.85 5.47 32.52
CA PRO A 1126 -112.10 4.76 32.18
C PRO A 1126 -112.03 3.88 30.93
N MET A 1127 -111.03 4.08 30.08
CA MET A 1127 -110.72 3.21 28.94
C MET A 1127 -109.19 3.06 28.87
N PRO A 1128 -108.57 2.23 29.74
CA PRO A 1128 -107.11 2.19 29.90
C PRO A 1128 -106.43 1.31 28.85
N GLN A 1129 -107.20 0.44 28.19
CA GLN A 1129 -106.74 -0.49 27.18
C GLN A 1129 -107.61 -0.30 25.94
N PHE A 1130 -106.97 0.02 24.83
CA PHE A 1130 -107.53 -0.06 23.49
C PHE A 1130 -106.38 -0.31 22.54
N ASN A 1131 -106.63 -1.04 21.46
CA ASN A 1131 -105.61 -1.26 20.47
C ASN A 1131 -105.49 -0.01 19.61
N ARG A 1132 -104.27 0.50 19.54
CA ARG A 1132 -103.89 1.51 18.56
C ARG A 1132 -104.09 0.95 17.13
N PRO A 1133 -104.25 1.82 16.12
CA PRO A 1133 -104.58 1.39 14.76
C PRO A 1133 -103.55 0.48 14.09
N GLU A 1134 -102.30 0.41 14.57
CA GLU A 1134 -101.18 -0.20 13.84
C GLU A 1134 -101.25 -1.72 13.70
N VAL A 1135 -101.88 -2.44 14.63
CA VAL A 1135 -101.83 -3.93 14.62
C VAL A 1135 -103.19 -4.53 14.92
N ALA A 1136 -103.74 -4.20 16.08
CA ALA A 1136 -104.90 -4.88 16.61
C ALA A 1136 -106.15 -3.99 16.60
N MET A 1137 -106.23 -3.00 15.70
CA MET A 1137 -107.42 -2.18 15.52
C MET A 1137 -108.68 -3.03 15.35
N HIS A 1138 -108.56 -4.10 14.56
CA HIS A 1138 -109.62 -5.07 14.28
C HIS A 1138 -109.98 -5.95 15.49
N ARG A 1139 -109.18 -5.91 16.57
CA ARG A 1139 -109.46 -6.57 17.85
C ARG A 1139 -110.03 -5.61 18.88
N ASN A 1140 -110.30 -4.36 18.50
CA ASN A 1140 -111.08 -3.48 19.36
C ASN A 1140 -112.49 -4.02 19.45
N THR A 1141 -112.81 -4.56 20.62
CA THR A 1141 -114.16 -5.01 20.96
C THR A 1141 -114.96 -3.83 21.48
N VAL A 1142 -116.27 -3.82 21.21
CA VAL A 1142 -117.20 -2.87 21.84
C VAL A 1142 -117.16 -2.95 23.37
N GLY A 1143 -116.72 -4.07 23.96
CA GLY A 1143 -116.47 -4.22 25.40
C GLY A 1143 -115.34 -3.34 25.98
N LEU A 1144 -114.52 -2.70 25.13
CA LEU A 1144 -113.55 -1.70 25.56
C LEU A 1144 -114.21 -0.34 25.81
N LEU A 1145 -115.33 -0.06 25.14
CA LEU A 1145 -116.06 1.18 25.30
C LEU A 1145 -116.78 1.15 26.65
N PRO A 1146 -116.55 2.14 27.53
CA PRO A 1146 -117.28 2.25 28.77
C PRO A 1146 -118.69 2.82 28.50
N ALA A 1147 -119.52 2.09 27.75
CA ALA A 1147 -120.84 2.55 27.31
C ALA A 1147 -121.79 2.84 28.49
N HIS A 1148 -121.53 2.23 29.65
CA HIS A 1148 -122.24 2.53 30.89
C HIS A 1148 -121.91 3.91 31.46
N MET A 1149 -120.79 4.53 31.05
CA MET A 1149 -120.36 5.87 31.46
C MET A 1149 -120.94 6.96 30.58
N TRP A 1150 -121.68 6.66 29.52
CA TRP A 1150 -122.28 7.68 28.68
C TRP A 1150 -123.71 7.34 28.29
N GLU A 1151 -124.40 8.35 27.77
CA GLU A 1151 -125.80 8.32 27.38
C GLU A 1151 -125.86 8.52 25.86
N THR A 1152 -126.65 7.72 25.15
CA THR A 1152 -126.66 7.67 23.67
C THR A 1152 -128.00 8.18 23.15
N ASP A 1153 -127.98 9.06 22.15
CA ASP A 1153 -129.17 9.48 21.44
C ASP A 1153 -129.69 8.34 20.54
N LYS A 1154 -130.95 7.95 20.75
CA LYS A 1154 -131.61 6.82 20.07
C LYS A 1154 -131.72 7.04 18.56
N LYS A 1155 -131.77 8.30 18.08
CA LYS A 1155 -131.88 8.59 16.63
C LYS A 1155 -130.52 8.60 15.94
N THR A 1156 -129.51 9.18 16.56
CA THR A 1156 -128.21 9.41 15.91
C THR A 1156 -127.18 8.33 16.21
N GLY A 1157 -127.40 7.49 17.23
CA GLY A 1157 -126.38 6.57 17.72
C GLY A 1157 -125.15 7.28 18.30
N LYS A 1158 -125.22 8.61 18.53
CA LYS A 1158 -124.15 9.42 19.09
C LYS A 1158 -124.27 9.52 20.61
N VAL A 1159 -123.13 9.64 21.27
CA VAL A 1159 -123.05 9.97 22.69
C VAL A 1159 -123.56 11.41 22.89
N LYS A 1160 -124.63 11.58 23.69
CA LYS A 1160 -125.22 12.89 24.03
C LYS A 1160 -124.65 13.47 25.33
N SER A 1161 -124.24 12.63 26.28
CA SER A 1161 -123.64 13.05 27.55
C SER A 1161 -122.82 11.93 28.20
N VAL A 1162 -121.95 12.30 29.15
CA VAL A 1162 -121.11 11.39 29.95
C VAL A 1162 -121.54 11.51 31.43
N LYS A 1163 -121.54 10.41 32.18
CA LYS A 1163 -121.85 10.34 33.61
C LYS A 1163 -120.66 10.79 34.45
N ASP A 1164 -120.90 11.15 35.72
CA ASP A 1164 -119.83 11.44 36.68
C ASP A 1164 -118.94 10.19 36.88
N SER A 1165 -117.63 10.38 36.74
CA SER A 1165 -116.62 9.31 36.78
C SER A 1165 -115.93 9.17 38.13
N VAL A 1166 -116.04 10.17 39.02
CA VAL A 1166 -115.21 10.29 40.23
C VAL A 1166 -116.00 9.98 41.49
N ARG A 1167 -117.26 10.45 41.60
CA ARG A 1167 -118.03 10.31 42.84
C ARG A 1167 -118.33 8.86 43.21
N ASP A 1168 -118.61 8.03 42.22
CA ASP A 1168 -118.98 6.62 42.42
C ASP A 1168 -117.79 5.67 42.22
N TYR A 1169 -116.57 6.22 42.10
CA TYR A 1169 -115.37 5.44 41.83
C TYR A 1169 -114.81 4.79 43.08
N GLN A 1170 -114.81 3.47 43.11
CA GLN A 1170 -114.25 2.66 44.20
C GLN A 1170 -113.12 1.78 43.65
N THR A 1171 -111.92 1.90 44.25
CA THR A 1171 -110.75 1.07 43.91
C THR A 1171 -110.04 0.56 45.15
N LYS A 1172 -109.68 -0.73 45.17
CA LYS A 1172 -108.86 -1.33 46.23
C LYS A 1172 -107.35 -1.08 46.04
N THR A 1173 -106.96 -0.48 44.93
CA THR A 1173 -105.54 -0.34 44.54
C THR A 1173 -105.23 1.11 44.16
N PRO A 1174 -105.06 2.03 45.13
CA PRO A 1174 -104.54 3.37 44.87
C PRO A 1174 -103.06 3.32 44.42
N TYR A 1175 -102.29 2.44 45.07
CA TYR A 1175 -100.95 2.02 44.65
C TYR A 1175 -100.99 0.57 44.17
N PRO A 1176 -99.95 0.11 43.45
CA PRO A 1176 -99.76 -1.30 43.17
C PRO A 1176 -99.70 -2.11 44.46
N LYS A 1177 -100.28 -3.31 44.42
CA LYS A 1177 -100.44 -4.19 45.60
C LYS A 1177 -99.14 -4.46 46.38
N TRP A 1178 -97.99 -4.38 45.73
CA TRP A 1178 -96.67 -4.69 46.31
C TRP A 1178 -96.02 -3.52 47.06
N VAL A 1179 -96.64 -2.33 47.05
CA VAL A 1179 -96.13 -1.17 47.76
C VAL A 1179 -96.73 -1.15 49.17
N GLN A 1180 -95.89 -1.38 50.18
CA GLN A 1180 -96.23 -1.27 51.59
C GLN A 1180 -95.44 -0.08 52.17
N LEU A 1181 -96.04 1.12 52.07
CA LEU A 1181 -95.41 2.38 52.52
C LEU A 1181 -95.43 2.51 54.04
#